data_AF-K0R4Q0-F1
#
_entry.id   AF-K0R4Q0-F1
#
_cell.length_a   1.000
_cell.length_b   1.000
_cell.length_c   1.000
_cell.angle_alpha   90.00
_cell.angle_beta   90.00
_cell.angle_gamma   90.00
#
_symmetry.space_group_name_H-M   'P 1'
#
loop_
_entity.id
_entity.type
_entity.pdbx_description
1 polymer ?
#
loop_
_entity_poly.entity_id
_entity_poly.type
_entity_poly.pdbx_seq_one_letter_code
_entity_poly.pdbx_strand_id
1 'polypeptide(L)'
;MRALAAATFSFAILLRIIIGFHPHSGQDDYQGPTVGIASNPVKYGGDYEAQRHWMEVTLHLPISEWYYHDLQYWGLDYPPLTAYVSWACGWVAHNVGSRFDGNRPPDTCAVADGEECSETPGSSDGLVELKDLVALNSSRWGFEGRAGKMYMRITVLVLDICVYMTAVWTIAKRLVPPTNDEASMPGYFTTSQQQRTWLVLTALCQPAIVLIDHGHFQYNTVSLGLALWSFHYMTLEDSRTTSFYGPVIGSVLFSLALNFKQMELYHAPAVFAYLLGRCFRHGSERRTIGVQTTIKFFSLGVAVMWQGMFFRLSSVYHDSMYLKSCRKVANIWCALSVKPFSIRNRIPQDMLPIAALGLTLLLILPICGMLFRAGERKQSVGDDLKILLWGASGTALAFFLASFQVHEKGILIALAPLSMLALDAPRFVSFFSVVATWSLWPLLVIDQLQSPYFCSIMIYTCIESLMKVQIQSTDNDECIIKFLAPVSVVVMIVLHLLEFLVDPPQSLPDLYPVLWSIAGCGLFSLLYLMILAAVWALLQQQDYHKIRKGGRNTVGVPAALAMSLLLLSMPEPIAPLVVMMSRTKGSKLNAHAFESVPDLELTPSLLSRAAEPLPWEVARAKEKTPVLDLSSARDLSSTLSLAEGAAEEGRSDENPSREFLEPWMDGTLWKSTELALSSLGIDTRQALDRAPQLLRLPTEQVVQAAAFVLDFCNSSTKLIRLDPTLLCYDVLDLEHGLGQYLPNMMFRGNATQAAVSVRTQLALSPTMALAVVKMGIDGGMEERRVSRALGSAGQASGKATQTIVHETGRTYRGFKKTKDGKSSLG
;
A
#
# COMPACT_ATOMS: atom_id res chain seq x y z
N MET A 1 0.45 7.38 45.46
CA MET A 1 0.04 6.45 44.37
C MET A 1 -1.08 7.02 43.49
N ARG A 2 -2.31 7.19 44.00
CA ARG A 2 -3.46 7.65 43.19
C ARG A 2 -3.22 9.02 42.52
N ALA A 3 -2.61 9.96 43.23
CA ALA A 3 -2.28 11.28 42.68
C ALA A 3 -1.26 11.22 41.53
N LEU A 4 -0.20 10.40 41.65
CA LEU A 4 0.82 10.25 40.60
C LEU A 4 0.24 9.55 39.36
N ALA A 5 -0.50 8.46 39.55
CA ALA A 5 -1.19 7.78 38.45
C ALA A 5 -2.19 8.74 37.77
N ALA A 6 -2.99 9.47 38.55
CA ALA A 6 -3.91 10.47 38.01
C ALA A 6 -3.18 11.56 37.22
N ALA A 7 -2.02 12.05 37.70
CA ALA A 7 -1.21 13.01 36.97
C ALA A 7 -0.69 12.44 35.63
N THR A 8 -0.19 11.20 35.62
CA THR A 8 0.26 10.52 34.40
C THR A 8 -0.85 10.36 33.37
N PHE A 9 -2.03 9.85 33.79
CA PHE A 9 -3.18 9.73 32.89
C PHE A 9 -3.69 11.10 32.44
N SER A 10 -3.75 12.09 33.33
CA SER A 10 -4.19 13.45 32.98
C SER A 10 -3.25 14.08 31.95
N PHE A 11 -1.94 13.90 32.10
CA PHE A 11 -0.97 14.36 31.10
C PHE A 11 -1.15 13.65 29.75
N ALA A 12 -1.30 12.33 29.74
CA ALA A 12 -1.50 11.56 28.53
C ALA A 12 -2.80 11.90 27.80
N ILE A 13 -3.88 12.20 28.55
CA ILE A 13 -5.18 12.65 28.03
C ILE A 13 -5.04 14.07 27.48
N LEU A 14 -4.39 14.98 28.20
CA LEU A 14 -4.16 16.35 27.75
C LEU A 14 -3.39 16.39 26.43
N LEU A 15 -2.34 15.57 26.30
CA LEU A 15 -1.56 15.47 25.06
C LEU A 15 -2.44 15.06 23.87
N ARG A 16 -3.33 14.09 24.04
CA ARG A 16 -4.27 13.63 23.01
C ARG A 16 -5.27 14.72 22.61
N ILE A 17 -5.81 15.44 23.59
CA ILE A 17 -6.72 16.56 23.36
C ILE A 17 -6.02 17.68 22.58
N ILE A 18 -4.79 18.05 22.97
CA ILE A 18 -4.02 19.09 22.29
C ILE A 18 -3.76 18.72 20.82
N ILE A 19 -3.36 17.47 20.56
CA ILE A 19 -3.14 16.98 19.19
C ILE A 19 -4.45 16.97 18.40
N GLY A 20 -5.57 16.65 19.04
CA GLY A 20 -6.90 16.63 18.41
C GLY A 20 -7.41 17.97 17.87
N PHE A 21 -6.83 19.10 18.30
CA PHE A 21 -7.15 20.44 17.75
C PHE A 21 -6.55 20.68 16.36
N HIS A 22 -5.52 19.92 15.97
CA HIS A 22 -4.94 20.00 14.64
C HIS A 22 -5.86 19.39 13.56
N PRO A 23 -5.55 19.63 12.26
CA PRO A 23 -6.31 19.06 11.17
C PRO A 23 -6.40 17.52 11.23
N HIS A 24 -7.53 16.95 10.81
CA HIS A 24 -7.66 15.50 10.60
C HIS A 24 -7.39 15.12 9.14
N SER A 25 -7.31 13.82 8.87
CA SER A 25 -7.11 13.36 7.50
C SER A 25 -8.24 13.81 6.57
N GLY A 26 -7.86 14.44 5.46
CA GLY A 26 -8.76 14.99 4.45
C GLY A 26 -9.52 16.25 4.86
N GLN A 27 -9.08 16.96 5.90
CA GLN A 27 -9.60 18.29 6.22
C GLN A 27 -9.12 19.31 5.17
N ASP A 28 -10.01 20.18 4.72
CA ASP A 28 -9.78 21.24 3.71
C ASP A 28 -9.57 20.77 2.25
N ASP A 29 -9.74 19.49 1.92
CA ASP A 29 -9.89 18.96 0.54
C ASP A 29 -11.29 19.26 -0.04
N TYR A 30 -11.74 20.52 0.07
CA TYR A 30 -13.03 20.99 -0.46
C TYR A 30 -13.01 21.03 -1.99
N GLN A 31 -13.33 19.91 -2.63
CA GLN A 31 -13.91 19.91 -3.98
C GLN A 31 -15.42 19.89 -3.85
N GLY A 32 -15.99 21.01 -3.40
CA GLY A 32 -17.41 21.29 -3.65
C GLY A 32 -17.70 21.24 -5.16
N PRO A 33 -18.97 21.19 -5.59
CA PRO A 33 -19.31 21.16 -7.00
C PRO A 33 -18.80 22.45 -7.67
N THR A 34 -17.68 22.37 -8.38
CA THR A 34 -17.42 23.29 -9.49
C THR A 34 -18.46 22.95 -10.55
N VAL A 35 -19.47 23.79 -10.65
CA VAL A 35 -20.44 23.77 -11.74
C VAL A 35 -19.66 23.73 -13.05
N GLY A 36 -19.71 22.58 -13.72
CA GLY A 36 -19.12 22.35 -15.04
C GLY A 36 -17.73 21.71 -15.04
N ILE A 37 -17.67 20.40 -14.84
CA ILE A 37 -16.97 19.39 -15.69
C ILE A 37 -17.33 18.03 -15.09
N ALA A 38 -18.21 17.29 -15.77
CA ALA A 38 -18.59 15.93 -15.41
C ALA A 38 -17.53 14.95 -15.93
N SER A 39 -16.60 14.51 -15.08
CA SER A 39 -15.88 13.22 -15.26
C SER A 39 -14.90 12.91 -14.11
N ASN A 40 -15.42 12.55 -12.93
CA ASN A 40 -14.92 11.50 -12.01
C ASN A 40 -15.52 11.71 -10.60
N PRO A 41 -16.06 10.67 -9.93
CA PRO A 41 -16.46 10.78 -8.53
C PRO A 41 -15.18 10.83 -7.68
N VAL A 42 -14.69 12.02 -7.40
CA VAL A 42 -13.57 12.21 -6.47
C VAL A 42 -14.11 11.86 -5.08
N LYS A 43 -13.51 10.85 -4.42
CA LYS A 43 -13.88 10.49 -3.06
C LYS A 43 -13.64 11.70 -2.16
N TYR A 44 -14.71 12.21 -1.58
CA TYR A 44 -14.68 13.33 -0.66
C TYR A 44 -14.18 12.87 0.72
N GLY A 45 -13.29 13.64 1.36
CA GLY A 45 -12.84 13.43 2.73
C GLY A 45 -11.80 12.32 2.93
N GLY A 46 -11.13 12.29 4.08
CA GLY A 46 -10.15 11.27 4.46
C GLY A 46 -10.72 10.18 5.39
N ASP A 47 -9.87 9.61 6.24
CA ASP A 47 -10.28 8.58 7.21
C ASP A 47 -11.36 9.08 8.19
N TYR A 48 -11.41 10.39 8.47
CA TYR A 48 -12.46 11.01 9.29
C TYR A 48 -13.86 10.82 8.70
N GLU A 49 -14.03 11.12 7.41
CA GLU A 49 -15.32 11.00 6.71
C GLU A 49 -15.74 9.55 6.60
N ALA A 50 -14.80 8.61 6.40
CA ALA A 50 -15.09 7.19 6.41
C ALA A 50 -15.72 6.74 7.75
N GLN A 51 -15.14 7.13 8.89
CA GLN A 51 -15.69 6.79 10.19
C GLN A 51 -17.06 7.43 10.43
N ARG A 52 -17.24 8.70 10.05
CA ARG A 52 -18.53 9.42 10.15
C ARG A 52 -19.61 8.71 9.34
N HIS A 53 -19.29 8.37 8.09
CA HIS A 53 -20.19 7.67 7.19
C HIS A 53 -20.57 6.27 7.72
N TRP A 54 -19.65 5.55 8.36
CA TRP A 54 -19.98 4.28 9.01
C TRP A 54 -20.98 4.44 10.16
N MET A 55 -20.93 5.54 10.92
CA MET A 55 -21.93 5.83 11.96
C MET A 55 -23.31 6.15 11.35
N GLU A 56 -23.33 6.91 10.24
CA GLU A 56 -24.54 7.22 9.47
C GLU A 56 -25.23 5.94 8.95
N VAL A 57 -24.46 5.08 8.26
CA VAL A 57 -24.93 3.84 7.64
C VAL A 57 -25.44 2.85 8.68
N THR A 58 -24.67 2.60 9.73
CA THR A 58 -25.01 1.57 10.72
C THR A 58 -26.22 1.95 11.55
N LEU A 59 -26.47 3.25 11.76
CA LEU A 59 -27.63 3.74 12.50
C LEU A 59 -28.95 3.62 11.71
N HIS A 60 -28.93 3.89 10.41
CA HIS A 60 -30.16 4.02 9.61
C HIS A 60 -30.53 2.77 8.80
N LEU A 61 -29.55 1.96 8.42
CA LEU A 61 -29.78 0.80 7.55
C LEU A 61 -29.91 -0.51 8.34
N PRO A 62 -30.66 -1.49 7.83
CA PRO A 62 -30.69 -2.82 8.42
C PRO A 62 -29.31 -3.48 8.34
N ILE A 63 -29.01 -4.37 9.30
CA ILE A 63 -27.71 -5.07 9.40
C ILE A 63 -27.34 -5.80 8.09
N SER A 64 -28.32 -6.28 7.34
CA SER A 64 -28.13 -6.94 6.05
C SER A 64 -27.55 -6.02 4.95
N GLU A 65 -27.63 -4.70 5.11
CA GLU A 65 -27.21 -3.72 4.10
C GLU A 65 -25.91 -2.98 4.46
N TRP A 66 -25.43 -3.10 5.71
CA TRP A 66 -24.23 -2.39 6.19
C TRP A 66 -22.99 -2.55 5.30
N TYR A 67 -22.83 -3.72 4.66
CA TYR A 67 -21.68 -4.05 3.83
C TYR A 67 -21.93 -3.94 2.32
N TYR A 68 -23.15 -3.64 1.89
CA TYR A 68 -23.52 -3.55 0.47
C TYR A 68 -23.93 -2.14 0.05
N HIS A 69 -24.24 -1.29 1.02
CA HIS A 69 -24.67 0.07 0.75
C HIS A 69 -23.50 0.91 0.20
N ASP A 70 -23.71 1.46 -1.00
CA ASP A 70 -22.88 2.48 -1.65
C ASP A 70 -21.35 2.27 -1.51
N LEU A 71 -20.85 1.16 -2.05
CA LEU A 71 -19.44 0.77 -1.95
C LEU A 71 -18.45 1.80 -2.52
N GLN A 72 -18.90 2.69 -3.40
CA GLN A 72 -18.07 3.73 -4.01
C GLN A 72 -17.78 4.88 -3.05
N TYR A 73 -18.69 5.14 -2.10
CA TYR A 73 -18.59 6.20 -1.09
C TYR A 73 -18.27 5.62 0.30
N TRP A 74 -16.98 5.39 0.57
CA TRP A 74 -16.46 4.92 1.87
C TRP A 74 -17.20 3.71 2.46
N GLY A 75 -17.39 2.65 1.67
CA GLY A 75 -17.97 1.39 2.12
C GLY A 75 -17.29 0.81 3.38
N LEU A 76 -18.07 0.06 4.17
CA LEU A 76 -17.60 -0.53 5.42
C LEU A 76 -16.51 -1.60 5.17
N ASP A 77 -15.27 -1.28 5.56
CA ASP A 77 -14.08 -2.12 5.32
C ASP A 77 -13.69 -3.01 6.50
N TYR A 78 -14.20 -2.72 7.69
CA TYR A 78 -13.80 -3.40 8.93
C TYR A 78 -14.80 -4.49 9.34
N PRO A 79 -14.38 -5.47 10.15
CA PRO A 79 -15.24 -6.57 10.55
C PRO A 79 -16.34 -6.10 11.52
N PRO A 80 -17.31 -6.97 11.84
CA PRO A 80 -18.58 -6.55 12.45
C PRO A 80 -18.45 -5.79 13.77
N LEU A 81 -17.41 -6.03 14.59
CA LEU A 81 -17.27 -5.32 15.86
C LEU A 81 -17.05 -3.81 15.65
N THR A 82 -16.34 -3.41 14.60
CA THR A 82 -16.25 -1.98 14.25
C THR A 82 -17.62 -1.44 13.88
N ALA A 83 -18.41 -2.17 13.10
CA ALA A 83 -19.76 -1.75 12.72
C ALA A 83 -20.65 -1.50 13.95
N TYR A 84 -20.60 -2.39 14.93
CA TYR A 84 -21.33 -2.23 16.20
C TYR A 84 -20.83 -1.06 17.04
N VAL A 85 -19.52 -0.78 17.03
CA VAL A 85 -18.96 0.40 17.71
C VAL A 85 -19.39 1.69 17.01
N SER A 86 -19.35 1.72 15.66
CA SER A 86 -19.88 2.84 14.87
C SER A 86 -21.38 3.03 15.10
N TRP A 87 -22.16 1.94 15.21
CA TRP A 87 -23.58 2.01 15.55
C TRP A 87 -23.81 2.61 16.93
N ALA A 88 -23.06 2.17 17.94
CA ALA A 88 -23.16 2.71 19.30
C ALA A 88 -22.80 4.20 19.35
N CYS A 89 -21.71 4.60 18.67
CA CYS A 89 -21.33 6.01 18.53
C CYS A 89 -22.39 6.82 17.75
N GLY A 90 -22.95 6.29 16.67
CA GLY A 90 -24.02 6.95 15.91
C GLY A 90 -25.30 7.11 16.74
N TRP A 91 -25.67 6.08 17.50
CA TRP A 91 -26.83 6.10 18.39
C TRP A 91 -26.67 7.15 19.49
N VAL A 92 -25.49 7.26 20.11
CA VAL A 92 -25.22 8.31 21.10
C VAL A 92 -25.32 9.70 20.47
N ALA A 93 -24.73 9.91 19.28
CA ALA A 93 -24.80 11.19 18.56
C ALA A 93 -26.25 11.61 18.29
N HIS A 94 -27.05 10.69 17.75
CA HIS A 94 -28.45 10.93 17.41
C HIS A 94 -29.31 11.23 18.65
N ASN A 95 -29.15 10.47 19.72
CA ASN A 95 -29.94 10.66 20.95
C ASN A 95 -29.54 11.92 21.71
N VAL A 96 -28.25 12.28 21.72
CA VAL A 96 -27.80 13.54 22.32
C VAL A 96 -28.33 14.70 21.49
N GLY A 97 -28.15 14.69 20.16
CA GLY A 97 -28.63 15.78 19.30
C GLY A 97 -30.14 15.98 19.33
N SER A 98 -30.92 14.89 19.25
CA SER A 98 -32.40 14.96 19.29
C SER A 98 -32.98 15.53 20.59
N ARG A 99 -32.28 15.40 21.73
CA ARG A 99 -32.71 16.02 23.00
C ARG A 99 -32.65 17.54 23.00
N PHE A 100 -31.76 18.12 22.19
CA PHE A 100 -31.59 19.57 22.11
C PHE A 100 -32.33 20.18 20.91
N ASP A 101 -32.92 19.34 20.05
CA ASP A 101 -33.63 19.72 18.81
C ASP A 101 -34.93 20.50 19.10
N GLY A 102 -35.54 20.31 20.27
CA GLY A 102 -36.76 21.02 20.68
C GLY A 102 -36.63 22.55 20.85
N ASN A 103 -35.39 23.08 20.78
CA ASN A 103 -35.11 24.52 20.80
C ASN A 103 -34.81 25.11 19.41
N ARG A 104 -34.89 24.31 18.33
CA ARG A 104 -34.70 24.81 16.97
C ARG A 104 -35.94 25.64 16.58
N PRO A 105 -35.79 26.92 16.17
CA PRO A 105 -36.92 27.64 15.59
C PRO A 105 -37.46 26.82 14.42
N PRO A 106 -38.79 26.69 14.26
CA PRO A 106 -39.36 25.86 13.21
C PRO A 106 -38.84 26.34 11.86
N ASP A 107 -38.31 25.40 11.06
CA ASP A 107 -37.84 25.65 9.70
C ASP A 107 -38.99 26.24 8.87
N THR A 108 -39.03 27.56 8.72
CA THR A 108 -39.92 28.24 7.77
C THR A 108 -39.38 28.06 6.36
N CYS A 109 -39.43 26.84 5.85
CA CYS A 109 -39.29 26.53 4.43
C CYS A 109 -40.41 25.58 4.02
N ALA A 110 -41.66 26.02 4.25
CA ALA A 110 -42.80 25.51 3.51
C ALA A 110 -42.83 26.23 2.16
N VAL A 111 -42.55 25.45 1.11
CA VAL A 111 -42.70 25.73 -0.32
C VAL A 111 -43.71 26.85 -0.62
N ALA A 112 -43.20 28.00 -1.08
CA ALA A 112 -43.93 28.96 -1.89
C ALA A 112 -42.96 29.56 -2.91
N ASP A 113 -43.16 29.18 -4.17
CA ASP A 113 -42.80 29.86 -5.42
C ASP A 113 -41.55 30.76 -5.44
N GLY A 114 -40.45 30.22 -6.00
CA GLY A 114 -39.70 30.96 -7.03
C GLY A 114 -38.63 31.97 -6.62
N GLU A 115 -38.17 32.03 -5.36
CA GLU A 115 -37.00 32.85 -4.99
C GLU A 115 -35.80 31.99 -4.57
N GLU A 116 -34.63 32.35 -5.10
CA GLU A 116 -33.34 31.74 -4.75
C GLU A 116 -33.08 31.89 -3.24
N CYS A 117 -32.96 30.75 -2.53
CA CYS A 117 -32.50 30.73 -1.15
C CYS A 117 -31.03 31.17 -1.07
N SER A 118 -30.81 32.47 -0.95
CA SER A 118 -29.51 33.08 -0.65
C SER A 118 -29.32 33.26 0.86
N GLU A 119 -29.47 32.21 1.64
CA GLU A 119 -29.01 32.21 3.04
C GLU A 119 -28.33 30.88 3.33
N THR A 120 -27.02 30.94 3.59
CA THR A 120 -26.26 29.83 4.20
C THR A 120 -27.01 29.35 5.44
N PRO A 121 -27.26 28.04 5.62
CA PRO A 121 -27.98 27.56 6.79
C PRO A 121 -27.27 28.07 8.03
N GLY A 122 -27.98 28.91 8.80
CA GLY A 122 -27.44 29.52 10.00
C GLY A 122 -26.79 28.46 10.87
N SER A 123 -25.54 28.71 11.26
CA SER A 123 -24.76 27.89 12.18
C SER A 123 -25.61 27.56 13.40
N SER A 124 -26.17 26.36 13.45
CA SER A 124 -26.81 25.85 14.66
C SER A 124 -25.69 25.52 15.65
N ASP A 125 -25.20 26.55 16.34
CA ASP A 125 -24.13 26.46 17.32
C ASP A 125 -24.60 25.58 18.48
N GLY A 126 -24.20 24.31 18.49
CA GLY A 126 -24.37 23.43 19.66
C GLY A 126 -24.57 21.95 19.36
N LEU A 127 -25.01 21.23 20.39
CA LEU A 127 -25.19 19.77 20.39
C LEU A 127 -26.29 19.27 19.42
N VAL A 128 -27.16 20.16 18.92
CA VAL A 128 -28.20 19.84 17.94
C VAL A 128 -27.58 19.32 16.63
N GLU A 129 -26.42 19.87 16.27
CA GLU A 129 -25.62 19.50 15.09
C GLU A 129 -25.24 18.01 15.07
N LEU A 130 -25.22 17.33 16.22
CA LEU A 130 -24.88 15.90 16.31
C LEU A 130 -25.91 14.98 15.66
N LYS A 131 -27.18 15.41 15.59
CA LYS A 131 -28.22 14.67 14.89
C LYS A 131 -27.98 14.75 13.38
N ASP A 132 -27.60 15.93 12.90
CA ASP A 132 -27.32 16.19 11.49
C ASP A 132 -26.01 15.52 11.05
N LEU A 133 -25.03 15.34 11.95
CA LEU A 133 -23.77 14.63 11.70
C LEU A 133 -23.96 13.20 11.15
N VAL A 134 -25.00 12.51 11.60
CA VAL A 134 -25.26 11.09 11.26
C VAL A 134 -26.48 10.94 10.34
N ALA A 135 -27.06 12.02 9.84
CA ALA A 135 -28.27 11.98 9.04
C ALA A 135 -28.04 11.36 7.67
N LEU A 136 -28.87 10.37 7.29
CA LEU A 136 -28.69 9.60 6.07
C LEU A 136 -28.73 10.48 4.81
N ASN A 137 -27.71 10.38 3.96
CA ASN A 137 -27.49 11.12 2.72
C ASN A 137 -27.27 12.64 2.85
N SER A 138 -27.89 13.31 3.82
CA SER A 138 -27.77 14.76 4.01
C SER A 138 -26.44 15.19 4.63
N SER A 139 -25.81 14.30 5.40
CA SER A 139 -24.54 14.55 6.10
C SER A 139 -23.29 14.23 5.27
N ARG A 140 -23.49 13.76 4.02
CA ARG A 140 -22.43 13.40 3.08
C ARG A 140 -21.77 14.63 2.49
N TRP A 141 -20.58 14.40 1.94
CA TRP A 141 -19.74 15.44 1.32
C TRP A 141 -19.20 16.44 2.34
N GLY A 142 -18.92 15.97 3.56
CA GLY A 142 -18.13 16.71 4.54
C GLY A 142 -18.90 17.67 5.39
N PHE A 143 -19.86 17.12 6.13
CA PHE A 143 -20.43 17.83 7.25
C PHE A 143 -19.35 18.06 8.34
N GLU A 144 -18.69 19.22 8.30
CA GLU A 144 -17.61 19.62 9.20
C GLU A 144 -18.08 20.64 10.24
N GLY A 145 -19.03 20.21 11.06
CA GLY A 145 -19.47 20.94 12.24
C GLY A 145 -18.42 21.02 13.34
N ARG A 146 -18.33 22.14 14.07
CA ARG A 146 -17.42 22.25 15.23
C ARG A 146 -17.79 21.26 16.32
N ALA A 147 -19.09 21.11 16.61
CA ALA A 147 -19.56 20.16 17.62
C ALA A 147 -19.42 18.72 17.13
N GLY A 148 -19.67 18.47 15.85
CA GLY A 148 -19.43 17.17 15.21
C GLY A 148 -17.98 16.70 15.30
N LYS A 149 -17.03 17.56 14.94
CA LYS A 149 -15.58 17.28 15.05
C LYS A 149 -15.17 17.01 16.50
N MET A 150 -15.64 17.83 17.44
CA MET A 150 -15.37 17.62 18.86
C MET A 150 -15.92 16.27 19.36
N TYR A 151 -17.16 15.92 18.97
CA TYR A 151 -17.77 14.65 19.32
C TYR A 151 -16.95 13.46 18.83
N MET A 152 -16.56 13.49 17.55
CA MET A 152 -15.74 12.46 16.93
C MET A 152 -14.37 12.31 17.62
N ARG A 153 -13.72 13.40 18.03
CA ARG A 153 -12.46 13.33 18.80
C ARG A 153 -12.68 12.73 20.20
N ILE A 154 -13.80 13.05 20.85
CA ILE A 154 -14.16 12.53 22.17
C ILE A 154 -14.45 11.02 22.11
N THR A 155 -15.12 10.52 21.07
CA THR A 155 -15.41 9.08 20.96
C THR A 155 -14.13 8.25 20.88
N VAL A 156 -13.13 8.69 20.10
CA VAL A 156 -11.80 8.07 20.05
C VAL A 156 -11.13 8.10 21.42
N LEU A 157 -11.13 9.25 22.10
CA LEU A 157 -10.52 9.42 23.41
C LEU A 157 -11.15 8.54 24.50
N VAL A 158 -12.49 8.45 24.53
CA VAL A 158 -13.20 7.61 25.50
C VAL A 158 -12.84 6.14 25.31
N LEU A 159 -12.84 5.66 24.06
CA LEU A 159 -12.50 4.27 23.76
C LEU A 159 -11.02 3.95 24.05
N ASP A 160 -10.10 4.87 23.78
CA ASP A 160 -8.68 4.77 24.14
C ASP A 160 -8.51 4.65 25.66
N ILE A 161 -9.18 5.51 26.44
CA ILE A 161 -9.17 5.46 27.91
C ILE A 161 -9.73 4.13 28.43
N CYS A 162 -10.87 3.69 27.90
CA CYS A 162 -11.54 2.48 28.39
C CYS A 162 -10.76 1.19 28.09
N VAL A 163 -10.12 1.10 26.91
CA VAL A 163 -9.54 -0.15 26.42
C VAL A 163 -8.01 -0.16 26.48
N TYR A 164 -7.35 0.81 25.86
CA TYR A 164 -5.89 0.81 25.71
C TYR A 164 -5.19 1.25 27.01
N MET A 165 -5.61 2.37 27.58
CA MET A 165 -5.01 2.91 28.81
C MET A 165 -5.13 1.95 30.00
N THR A 166 -6.28 1.25 30.11
CA THR A 166 -6.49 0.23 31.15
C THR A 166 -5.64 -1.02 30.93
N ALA A 167 -5.42 -1.43 29.68
CA ALA A 167 -4.53 -2.53 29.33
C ALA A 167 -3.08 -2.23 29.73
N VAL A 168 -2.57 -1.07 29.31
CA VAL A 168 -1.20 -0.59 29.60
C VAL A 168 -0.96 -0.54 31.11
N TRP A 169 -1.89 0.02 31.87
CA TRP A 169 -1.81 0.07 33.33
C TRP A 169 -1.70 -1.32 33.98
N THR A 170 -2.51 -2.26 33.51
CA THR A 170 -2.60 -3.60 34.08
C THR A 170 -1.35 -4.43 33.76
N ILE A 171 -0.83 -4.30 32.54
CA ILE A 171 0.42 -4.95 32.12
C ILE A 171 1.61 -4.34 32.87
N ALA A 172 1.69 -3.02 33.01
CA ALA A 172 2.77 -2.35 33.74
C ALA A 172 2.87 -2.81 35.21
N LYS A 173 1.72 -2.95 35.89
CA LYS A 173 1.67 -3.51 37.25
C LYS A 173 2.17 -4.95 37.35
N ARG A 174 2.01 -5.73 36.29
CA ARG A 174 2.45 -7.12 36.25
C ARG A 174 3.93 -7.25 35.93
N LEU A 175 4.45 -6.41 35.03
CA LEU A 175 5.87 -6.40 34.68
C LEU A 175 6.74 -5.90 35.83
N VAL A 176 6.22 -4.97 36.66
CA VAL A 176 6.90 -4.46 37.84
C VAL A 176 6.02 -4.69 39.08
N PRO A 177 6.11 -5.86 39.73
CA PRO A 177 5.32 -6.15 40.93
C PRO A 177 5.72 -5.25 42.10
N PRO A 178 4.79 -4.99 43.04
CA PRO A 178 5.09 -4.21 44.24
C PRO A 178 6.14 -4.92 45.10
N THR A 179 7.15 -4.20 45.59
CA THR A 179 8.15 -4.74 46.51
C THR A 179 7.65 -4.72 47.96
N ASN A 180 8.24 -5.54 48.83
CA ASN A 180 7.90 -5.55 50.26
C ASN A 180 8.10 -4.18 50.93
N ASP A 181 9.00 -3.36 50.38
CA ASP A 181 9.27 -1.99 50.84
C ASP A 181 8.08 -1.04 50.66
N GLU A 182 7.15 -1.32 49.73
CA GLU A 182 5.91 -0.55 49.56
C GLU A 182 4.96 -0.71 50.75
N ALA A 183 4.99 -1.85 51.44
CA ALA A 183 4.13 -2.12 52.58
C ALA A 183 4.68 -1.51 53.88
N SER A 184 6.00 -1.31 53.98
CA SER A 184 6.68 -0.85 55.19
C SER A 184 6.86 0.68 55.27
N MET A 185 6.81 1.41 54.15
CA MET A 185 7.03 2.88 54.12
C MET A 185 5.89 3.66 53.43
N PRO A 186 4.69 3.76 54.03
CA PRO A 186 3.58 4.53 53.47
C PRO A 186 3.86 6.04 53.52
N GLY A 187 4.34 6.61 52.41
CA GLY A 187 4.56 8.06 52.28
C GLY A 187 5.69 8.45 51.32
N TYR A 188 6.67 7.57 51.12
CA TYR A 188 7.75 7.76 50.16
C TYR A 188 7.46 7.03 48.84
N PHE A 189 7.89 7.61 47.72
CA PHE A 189 7.81 6.95 46.42
C PHE A 189 8.87 5.85 46.33
N THR A 190 8.45 4.59 46.28
CA THR A 190 9.37 3.46 46.08
C THR A 190 9.88 3.42 44.64
N THR A 191 11.06 2.83 44.44
CA THR A 191 11.68 2.65 43.12
C THR A 191 10.79 1.87 42.16
N SER A 192 10.11 0.82 42.63
CA SER A 192 9.14 0.03 41.85
C SER A 192 7.91 0.85 41.43
N GLN A 193 7.43 1.76 42.28
CA GLN A 193 6.33 2.65 41.93
C GLN A 193 6.75 3.69 40.88
N GLN A 194 7.97 4.22 40.97
CA GLN A 194 8.52 5.13 39.97
C GLN A 194 8.68 4.42 38.62
N GLN A 195 9.28 3.22 38.60
CA GLN A 195 9.42 2.40 37.39
C GLN A 195 8.09 2.12 36.70
N ARG A 196 7.04 1.74 37.45
CA ARG A 196 5.68 1.56 36.90
C ARG A 196 5.15 2.83 36.25
N THR A 197 5.36 3.97 36.89
CA THR A 197 4.87 5.26 36.41
C THR A 197 5.58 5.66 35.12
N TRP A 198 6.90 5.50 35.06
CA TRP A 198 7.70 5.76 33.86
C TRP A 198 7.30 4.86 32.70
N LEU A 199 7.11 3.56 32.94
CA LEU A 199 6.65 2.63 31.90
C LEU A 199 5.30 3.03 31.31
N VAL A 200 4.32 3.36 32.17
CA VAL A 200 3.00 3.81 31.73
C VAL A 200 3.11 5.13 30.96
N LEU A 201 3.91 6.08 31.45
CA LEU A 201 4.11 7.36 30.78
C LEU A 201 4.73 7.19 29.39
N THR A 202 5.80 6.41 29.25
CA THR A 202 6.43 6.12 27.96
C THR A 202 5.44 5.44 27.00
N ALA A 203 4.74 4.39 27.45
CA ALA A 203 3.81 3.65 26.59
C ALA A 203 2.59 4.47 26.15
N LEU A 204 2.09 5.37 27.01
CA LEU A 204 0.94 6.23 26.68
C LEU A 204 1.29 7.46 25.86
N CYS A 205 2.54 7.92 25.94
CA CYS A 205 3.07 9.07 25.18
C CYS A 205 3.75 8.64 23.88
N GLN A 206 3.49 7.42 23.40
CA GLN A 206 4.06 6.91 22.16
C GLN A 206 3.64 7.78 20.94
N PRO A 207 4.58 8.50 20.30
CA PRO A 207 4.23 9.53 19.34
C PRO A 207 3.49 8.99 18.11
N ALA A 208 3.94 7.88 17.52
CA ALA A 208 3.27 7.28 16.36
C ALA A 208 1.80 6.88 16.62
N ILE A 209 1.50 6.28 17.79
CA ILE A 209 0.13 5.86 18.13
C ILE A 209 -0.75 7.09 18.34
N VAL A 210 -0.26 8.07 19.11
CA VAL A 210 -1.03 9.26 19.44
C VAL A 210 -1.31 10.12 18.20
N LEU A 211 -0.33 10.29 17.30
CA LEU A 211 -0.51 11.09 16.07
C LEU A 211 -1.50 10.46 15.09
N ILE A 212 -1.50 9.13 14.96
CA ILE A 212 -2.41 8.45 14.03
C ILE A 212 -3.84 8.40 14.58
N ASP A 213 -4.05 8.10 15.85
CA ASP A 213 -5.40 8.00 16.40
C ASP A 213 -6.01 9.40 16.64
N HIS A 214 -5.27 10.31 17.27
CA HIS A 214 -5.80 11.62 17.69
C HIS A 214 -5.50 12.76 16.73
N GLY A 215 -4.53 12.60 15.82
CA GLY A 215 -4.27 13.55 14.72
C GLY A 215 -4.99 13.13 13.44
N HIS A 216 -4.48 12.07 12.79
CA HIS A 216 -4.99 11.54 11.52
C HIS A 216 -6.45 11.05 11.59
N PHE A 217 -6.92 10.65 12.79
CA PHE A 217 -8.26 10.18 13.12
C PHE A 217 -8.50 8.70 12.79
N GLN A 218 -8.11 7.82 13.73
CA GLN A 218 -8.35 6.38 13.65
C GLN A 218 -8.65 5.76 15.02
N TYR A 219 -9.32 4.61 15.02
CA TYR A 219 -9.63 3.83 16.24
C TYR A 219 -8.64 2.66 16.43
N ASN A 220 -7.32 2.84 16.28
CA ASN A 220 -6.39 1.70 16.41
C ASN A 220 -6.22 1.22 17.86
N THR A 221 -6.23 2.15 18.82
CA THR A 221 -6.05 1.89 20.26
C THR A 221 -7.04 0.87 20.82
N VAL A 222 -8.26 0.78 20.28
CA VAL A 222 -9.24 -0.25 20.70
C VAL A 222 -8.74 -1.65 20.35
N SER A 223 -8.34 -1.84 19.10
CA SER A 223 -7.81 -3.11 18.59
C SER A 223 -6.52 -3.52 19.33
N LEU A 224 -5.57 -2.59 19.41
CA LEU A 224 -4.28 -2.80 20.07
C LEU A 224 -4.46 -3.06 21.58
N GLY A 225 -5.40 -2.37 22.22
CA GLY A 225 -5.71 -2.56 23.63
C GLY A 225 -6.35 -3.92 23.91
N LEU A 226 -7.25 -4.40 23.05
CA LEU A 226 -7.81 -5.76 23.13
C LEU A 226 -6.71 -6.83 22.93
N ALA A 227 -5.77 -6.62 22.01
CA ALA A 227 -4.62 -7.50 21.82
C ALA A 227 -3.70 -7.53 23.06
N LEU A 228 -3.40 -6.37 23.67
CA LEU A 228 -2.64 -6.29 24.92
C LEU A 228 -3.36 -6.99 26.08
N TRP A 229 -4.66 -6.77 26.24
CA TRP A 229 -5.47 -7.49 27.22
C TRP A 229 -5.43 -9.01 26.99
N SER A 230 -5.49 -9.43 25.73
CA SER A 230 -5.33 -10.84 25.37
C SER A 230 -3.98 -11.40 25.83
N PHE A 231 -2.87 -10.71 25.51
CA PHE A 231 -1.52 -11.14 25.91
C PHE A 231 -1.38 -11.23 27.43
N HIS A 232 -2.00 -10.31 28.16
CA HIS A 232 -2.06 -10.35 29.61
C HIS A 232 -2.77 -11.62 30.10
N TYR A 233 -4.03 -11.83 29.75
CA TYR A 233 -4.81 -12.98 30.26
C TYR A 233 -4.27 -14.33 29.79
N MET A 234 -3.77 -14.43 28.56
CA MET A 234 -3.25 -15.70 28.04
C MET A 234 -1.95 -16.15 28.70
N THR A 235 -1.22 -15.23 29.32
CA THR A 235 0.02 -15.53 30.06
C THR A 235 -0.22 -15.57 31.56
N LEU A 236 -1.43 -15.27 32.06
CA LEU A 236 -1.74 -15.45 33.47
C LEU A 236 -1.70 -16.94 33.81
N GLU A 237 -1.00 -17.26 34.89
CA GLU A 237 -0.95 -18.60 35.45
C GLU A 237 -1.15 -18.48 36.96
N ASP A 238 -2.27 -18.99 37.46
CA ASP A 238 -2.54 -19.06 38.89
C ASP A 238 -1.79 -20.27 39.47
N SER A 239 -0.89 -20.02 40.43
CA SER A 239 -0.07 -21.06 41.09
C SER A 239 -0.90 -22.10 41.84
N ARG A 240 -2.16 -21.82 42.17
CA ARG A 240 -3.02 -22.72 42.96
C ARG A 240 -4.08 -23.47 42.16
N THR A 241 -4.38 -23.04 40.93
CA THR A 241 -5.52 -23.60 40.18
C THR A 241 -5.11 -23.91 38.75
N THR A 242 -5.12 -25.21 38.40
CA THR A 242 -4.87 -25.77 37.06
C THR A 242 -5.97 -25.42 36.04
N SER A 243 -6.50 -24.20 36.07
CA SER A 243 -7.68 -23.85 35.30
C SER A 243 -7.33 -23.17 33.97
N PHE A 244 -7.96 -23.63 32.89
CA PHE A 244 -7.76 -23.15 31.52
C PHE A 244 -8.46 -21.81 31.22
N TYR A 245 -9.01 -21.14 32.25
CA TYR A 245 -9.79 -19.90 32.09
C TYR A 245 -8.98 -18.72 31.54
N GLY A 246 -7.72 -18.54 31.97
CA GLY A 246 -6.87 -17.43 31.50
C GLY A 246 -6.64 -17.44 29.99
N PRO A 247 -6.11 -18.55 29.41
CA PRO A 247 -5.99 -18.73 27.96
C PRO A 247 -7.30 -18.56 27.21
N VAL A 248 -8.43 -19.05 27.74
CA VAL A 248 -9.75 -18.89 27.08
C VAL A 248 -10.17 -17.43 27.02
N ILE A 249 -10.07 -16.70 28.14
CA ILE A 249 -10.37 -15.26 28.17
C ILE A 249 -9.44 -14.51 27.21
N GLY A 250 -8.15 -14.85 27.21
CA GLY A 250 -7.17 -14.31 26.26
C GLY A 250 -7.56 -14.57 24.81
N SER A 251 -7.94 -15.80 24.44
CA SER A 251 -8.38 -16.17 23.08
C SER A 251 -9.66 -15.44 22.67
N VAL A 252 -10.63 -15.26 23.57
CA VAL A 252 -11.85 -14.48 23.31
C VAL A 252 -11.50 -13.02 23.04
N LEU A 253 -10.67 -12.40 23.86
CA LEU A 253 -10.23 -11.02 23.67
C LEU A 253 -9.41 -10.82 22.39
N PHE A 254 -8.58 -11.81 22.02
CA PHE A 254 -7.87 -11.79 20.74
C PHE A 254 -8.83 -11.87 19.56
N SER A 255 -9.85 -12.73 19.66
CA SER A 255 -10.89 -12.85 18.64
C SER A 255 -11.69 -11.55 18.51
N LEU A 256 -11.94 -10.84 19.61
CA LEU A 256 -12.55 -9.51 19.58
C LEU A 256 -11.63 -8.48 18.91
N ALA A 257 -10.32 -8.49 19.20
CA ALA A 257 -9.34 -7.62 18.53
C ALA A 257 -9.37 -7.83 17.00
N LEU A 258 -9.35 -9.09 16.55
CA LEU A 258 -9.45 -9.46 15.13
C LEU A 258 -10.77 -9.00 14.48
N ASN A 259 -11.88 -9.04 15.23
CA ASN A 259 -13.19 -8.58 14.75
C ASN A 259 -13.32 -7.05 14.76
N PHE A 260 -12.47 -6.34 15.50
CA PHE A 260 -12.39 -4.89 15.42
C PHE A 260 -11.59 -4.48 14.19
N LYS A 261 -10.37 -5.00 14.03
CA LYS A 261 -9.51 -4.72 12.89
C LYS A 261 -8.76 -5.98 12.45
N GLN A 262 -8.98 -6.38 11.20
CA GLN A 262 -8.38 -7.59 10.64
C GLN A 262 -6.85 -7.58 10.60
N MET A 263 -6.23 -6.40 10.72
CA MET A 263 -4.77 -6.26 10.73
C MET A 263 -4.11 -6.90 11.97
N GLU A 264 -4.85 -7.14 13.07
CA GLU A 264 -4.34 -7.88 14.24
C GLU A 264 -3.98 -9.34 13.94
N LEU A 265 -4.35 -9.83 12.75
CA LEU A 265 -3.96 -11.15 12.27
C LEU A 265 -2.42 -11.32 12.26
N TYR A 266 -1.66 -10.22 12.24
CA TYR A 266 -0.20 -10.23 12.31
C TYR A 266 0.35 -10.79 13.63
N HIS A 267 -0.43 -10.73 14.71
CA HIS A 267 -0.09 -11.36 15.99
C HIS A 267 -0.56 -12.82 16.08
N ALA A 268 -1.45 -13.27 15.18
CA ALA A 268 -2.07 -14.58 15.28
C ALA A 268 -1.06 -15.75 15.26
N PRO A 269 -0.01 -15.76 14.41
CA PRO A 269 1.00 -16.82 14.45
C PRO A 269 1.76 -16.89 15.77
N ALA A 270 2.08 -15.74 16.37
CA ALA A 270 2.75 -15.66 17.67
C ALA A 270 1.86 -16.22 18.79
N VAL A 271 0.60 -15.76 18.86
CA VAL A 271 -0.38 -16.22 19.84
C VAL A 271 -0.66 -17.71 19.69
N PHE A 272 -0.85 -18.18 18.46
CA PHE A 272 -1.10 -19.58 18.16
C PHE A 272 0.08 -20.46 18.59
N ALA A 273 1.31 -20.10 18.21
CA ALA A 273 2.50 -20.86 18.57
C ALA A 273 2.70 -20.95 20.09
N TYR A 274 2.50 -19.83 20.81
CA TYR A 274 2.60 -19.80 22.27
C TYR A 274 1.53 -20.67 22.96
N LEU A 275 0.25 -20.54 22.56
CA LEU A 275 -0.84 -21.34 23.12
C LEU A 275 -0.68 -22.83 22.81
N LEU A 276 -0.24 -23.15 21.59
CA LEU A 276 0.07 -24.52 21.20
C LEU A 276 1.20 -25.08 22.08
N GLY A 277 2.27 -24.32 22.29
CA GLY A 277 3.35 -24.69 23.23
C GLY A 277 2.82 -25.00 24.63
N ARG A 278 1.95 -24.14 25.18
CA ARG A 278 1.33 -24.36 26.51
C ARG A 278 0.52 -25.64 26.60
N CYS A 279 -0.11 -26.07 25.51
CA CYS A 279 -0.86 -27.34 25.49
C CYS A 279 0.07 -28.55 25.64
N PHE A 280 1.33 -28.45 25.21
CA PHE A 280 2.32 -29.53 25.27
C PHE A 280 3.02 -29.62 26.62
N ARG A 281 2.79 -28.65 27.52
CA ARG A 281 3.36 -28.61 28.88
C ARG A 281 2.82 -29.70 29.82
N HIS A 282 1.67 -30.30 29.52
CA HIS A 282 1.00 -31.29 30.38
C HIS A 282 0.99 -32.69 29.75
N GLY A 283 0.80 -33.74 30.57
CA GLY A 283 0.82 -35.14 30.14
C GLY A 283 -0.16 -35.48 28.99
N SER A 284 0.05 -36.64 28.36
CA SER A 284 -0.59 -37.09 27.10
C SER A 284 -2.11 -36.82 27.01
N GLU A 285 -2.86 -37.07 28.08
CA GLU A 285 -4.32 -36.94 28.11
C GLU A 285 -4.79 -35.47 28.09
N ARG A 286 -4.16 -34.59 28.89
CA ARG A 286 -4.49 -33.16 28.93
C ARG A 286 -3.94 -32.41 27.70
N ARG A 287 -2.88 -32.92 27.08
CA ARG A 287 -2.35 -32.41 25.81
C ARG A 287 -3.39 -32.52 24.70
N THR A 288 -4.05 -33.68 24.58
CA THR A 288 -5.09 -33.90 23.56
C THR A 288 -6.27 -32.93 23.73
N ILE A 289 -6.74 -32.73 24.96
CA ILE A 289 -7.83 -31.80 25.28
C ILE A 289 -7.43 -30.35 25.01
N GLY A 290 -6.23 -29.93 25.45
CA GLY A 290 -5.72 -28.57 25.23
C GLY A 290 -5.53 -28.24 23.76
N VAL A 291 -4.97 -29.18 22.98
CA VAL A 291 -4.79 -29.02 21.53
C VAL A 291 -6.15 -28.96 20.82
N GLN A 292 -7.08 -29.86 21.13
CA GLN A 292 -8.43 -29.81 20.55
C GLN A 292 -9.15 -28.51 20.90
N THR A 293 -8.99 -28.01 22.12
CA THR A 293 -9.60 -26.76 22.57
C THR A 293 -9.00 -25.56 21.82
N THR A 294 -7.68 -25.50 21.71
CA THR A 294 -6.97 -24.43 20.99
C THR A 294 -7.32 -24.43 19.50
N ILE A 295 -7.39 -25.60 18.86
CA ILE A 295 -7.82 -25.74 17.47
C ILE A 295 -9.28 -25.31 17.30
N LYS A 296 -10.17 -25.71 18.22
CA LYS A 296 -11.58 -25.30 18.19
C LYS A 296 -11.73 -23.78 18.33
N PHE A 297 -11.03 -23.15 19.27
CA PHE A 297 -11.05 -21.70 19.43
C PHE A 297 -10.44 -20.97 18.24
N PHE A 298 -9.35 -21.47 17.68
CA PHE A 298 -8.77 -20.93 16.45
C PHE A 298 -9.75 -21.05 15.27
N SER A 299 -10.37 -22.23 15.10
CA SER A 299 -11.37 -22.45 14.07
C SER A 299 -12.63 -21.62 14.26
N LEU A 300 -13.02 -21.34 15.52
CA LEU A 300 -14.13 -20.44 15.84
C LEU A 300 -13.77 -18.99 15.52
N GLY A 301 -12.58 -18.53 15.89
CA GLY A 301 -12.08 -17.20 15.53
C GLY A 301 -12.03 -17.01 14.01
N VAL A 302 -11.52 -18.01 13.27
CA VAL A 302 -11.53 -18.03 11.81
C VAL A 302 -12.95 -18.08 11.25
N ALA A 303 -13.86 -18.87 11.82
CA ALA A 303 -15.25 -18.97 11.36
C ALA A 303 -16.03 -17.66 11.56
N VAL A 304 -15.81 -16.97 12.69
CA VAL A 304 -16.41 -15.66 12.97
C VAL A 304 -15.85 -14.59 12.01
N MET A 305 -14.55 -14.61 11.72
CA MET A 305 -13.97 -13.77 10.67
C MET A 305 -14.54 -14.11 9.27
N TRP A 306 -14.71 -15.40 8.99
CA TRP A 306 -15.23 -15.89 7.72
C TRP A 306 -16.69 -15.48 7.51
N GLN A 307 -17.52 -15.39 8.55
CA GLN A 307 -18.88 -14.85 8.43
C GLN A 307 -18.86 -13.40 7.93
N GLY A 308 -17.97 -12.55 8.45
CA GLY A 308 -17.77 -11.18 7.96
C GLY A 308 -17.26 -11.12 6.51
N MET A 309 -16.35 -12.01 6.11
CA MET A 309 -15.86 -12.11 4.72
C MET A 309 -16.89 -12.73 3.75
N PHE A 310 -17.76 -13.63 4.21
CA PHE A 310 -18.79 -14.28 3.39
C PHE A 310 -19.81 -13.26 2.87
N PHE A 311 -20.14 -12.24 3.68
CA PHE A 311 -20.97 -11.11 3.20
C PHE A 311 -20.27 -10.35 2.04
N ARG A 312 -18.94 -10.28 2.01
CA ARG A 312 -18.21 -9.64 0.89
C ARG A 312 -18.05 -10.53 -0.35
N LEU A 313 -17.99 -11.85 -0.20
CA LEU A 313 -17.71 -12.77 -1.32
C LEU A 313 -18.75 -12.71 -2.45
N SER A 314 -19.99 -12.27 -2.19
CA SER A 314 -21.00 -12.05 -3.24
C SER A 314 -20.80 -10.75 -4.04
N SER A 315 -20.05 -9.77 -3.51
CA SER A 315 -19.81 -8.45 -4.13
C SER A 315 -18.37 -8.29 -4.65
N VAL A 316 -17.42 -9.07 -4.12
CA VAL A 316 -15.98 -8.93 -4.37
C VAL A 316 -15.51 -9.52 -5.71
N TYR A 317 -16.33 -10.29 -6.42
CA TYR A 317 -15.97 -10.76 -7.77
C TYR A 317 -15.85 -9.63 -8.82
N HIS A 318 -16.26 -8.40 -8.49
CA HIS A 318 -16.13 -7.26 -9.41
C HIS A 318 -15.27 -6.08 -8.95
N ASP A 319 -14.93 -5.94 -7.65
CA ASP A 319 -14.28 -4.70 -7.19
C ASP A 319 -13.00 -4.85 -6.34
N SER A 320 -12.52 -6.06 -6.00
CA SER A 320 -11.23 -6.22 -5.29
C SER A 320 -10.05 -6.65 -6.16
N MET A 321 -10.23 -6.74 -7.49
CA MET A 321 -9.15 -7.04 -8.44
C MET A 321 -8.61 -5.78 -9.12
N TYR A 322 -8.80 -4.60 -8.51
CA TYR A 322 -8.04 -3.42 -8.89
C TYR A 322 -6.68 -3.46 -8.19
N LEU A 323 -5.68 -4.01 -8.89
CA LEU A 323 -4.25 -3.76 -8.63
C LEU A 323 -3.98 -2.24 -8.67
N LYS A 324 -4.29 -1.52 -7.58
CA LYS A 324 -3.82 -0.15 -7.40
C LYS A 324 -2.36 -0.20 -6.98
N SER A 325 -1.56 0.59 -7.69
CA SER A 325 -0.10 0.69 -7.58
C SER A 325 0.42 0.69 -6.14
N CYS A 326 1.52 -0.03 -5.89
CA CYS A 326 2.19 -0.10 -4.59
C CYS A 326 2.31 1.30 -3.95
N ARG A 327 1.73 1.48 -2.76
CA ARG A 327 2.03 2.64 -1.91
C ARG A 327 3.53 2.62 -1.54
N LYS A 328 4.13 3.80 -1.40
CA LYS A 328 5.57 3.98 -1.09
C LYS A 328 5.83 3.71 0.38
N VAL A 329 5.72 2.44 0.77
CA VAL A 329 5.85 1.99 2.17
C VAL A 329 7.24 1.41 2.40
N ALA A 330 7.73 1.47 3.65
CA ALA A 330 8.98 0.87 4.12
C ALA A 330 8.96 -0.68 4.13
N ASN A 331 8.67 -1.26 2.97
CA ASN A 331 8.50 -2.68 2.71
C ASN A 331 9.65 -3.16 1.78
N ILE A 332 10.11 -4.40 1.97
CA ILE A 332 11.18 -5.02 1.17
C ILE A 332 10.86 -4.95 -0.32
N TRP A 333 9.60 -5.18 -0.70
CA TRP A 333 9.16 -5.12 -2.10
C TRP A 333 9.29 -3.72 -2.70
N CYS A 334 9.05 -2.66 -1.91
CA CYS A 334 9.22 -1.28 -2.35
C CYS A 334 10.70 -0.96 -2.55
N ALA A 335 11.55 -1.29 -1.57
CA ALA A 335 12.99 -1.05 -1.64
C ALA A 335 13.66 -1.79 -2.81
N LEU A 336 13.26 -3.05 -3.07
CA LEU A 336 13.80 -3.86 -4.18
C LEU A 336 13.21 -3.53 -5.56
N SER A 337 12.13 -2.75 -5.61
CA SER A 337 11.55 -2.30 -6.89
C SER A 337 12.32 -1.14 -7.51
N VAL A 338 13.21 -0.49 -6.76
CA VAL A 338 14.05 0.61 -7.25
C VAL A 338 15.26 0.06 -8.02
N LYS A 339 15.75 0.83 -9.01
CA LYS A 339 16.97 0.48 -9.77
C LYS A 339 18.16 0.40 -8.79
N PRO A 340 19.04 -0.63 -8.89
CA PRO A 340 19.26 -1.51 -10.05
C PRO A 340 18.48 -2.83 -10.03
N PHE A 341 17.78 -3.16 -8.94
CA PHE A 341 17.16 -4.47 -8.78
C PHE A 341 15.90 -4.61 -9.63
N SER A 342 15.01 -3.61 -9.62
CA SER A 342 13.77 -3.56 -10.42
C SER A 342 13.01 -4.90 -10.40
N ILE A 343 12.80 -5.47 -9.21
CA ILE A 343 12.24 -6.83 -9.04
C ILE A 343 10.88 -7.01 -9.73
N ARG A 344 10.11 -5.93 -9.83
CA ARG A 344 8.80 -5.89 -10.51
C ARG A 344 8.87 -6.16 -12.01
N ASN A 345 10.02 -5.91 -12.65
CA ASN A 345 10.24 -6.23 -14.07
C ASN A 345 10.83 -7.63 -14.25
N ARG A 346 11.26 -8.30 -13.16
CA ARG A 346 11.87 -9.62 -13.20
C ARG A 346 10.91 -10.74 -12.80
N ILE A 347 9.93 -10.44 -11.95
CA ILE A 347 8.93 -11.40 -11.47
C ILE A 347 7.57 -11.05 -12.10
N PRO A 348 6.87 -12.02 -12.73
CA PRO A 348 5.53 -11.79 -13.25
C PRO A 348 4.55 -11.43 -12.12
N GLN A 349 3.57 -10.57 -12.42
CA GLN A 349 2.67 -10.00 -11.40
C GLN A 349 1.87 -11.06 -10.63
N ASP A 350 1.57 -12.20 -11.26
CA ASP A 350 0.84 -13.31 -10.64
C ASP A 350 1.65 -14.07 -9.59
N MET A 351 2.98 -14.08 -9.73
CA MET A 351 3.89 -14.79 -8.81
C MET A 351 4.30 -13.93 -7.62
N LEU A 352 4.10 -12.61 -7.69
CA LEU A 352 4.53 -11.67 -6.66
C LEU A 352 3.79 -11.86 -5.32
N PRO A 353 2.46 -12.08 -5.28
CA PRO A 353 1.77 -12.40 -4.02
C PRO A 353 2.23 -13.72 -3.40
N ILE A 354 2.53 -14.73 -4.22
CA ILE A 354 3.02 -16.04 -3.74
C ILE A 354 4.43 -15.90 -3.16
N ALA A 355 5.30 -15.14 -3.83
CA ALA A 355 6.64 -14.85 -3.33
C ALA A 355 6.61 -14.04 -2.02
N ALA A 356 5.71 -13.06 -1.91
CA ALA A 356 5.46 -12.29 -0.70
C ALA A 356 4.96 -13.16 0.46
N LEU A 357 4.02 -14.07 0.19
CA LEU A 357 3.56 -15.05 1.16
C LEU A 357 4.72 -15.95 1.62
N GLY A 358 5.49 -16.50 0.69
CA GLY A 358 6.65 -17.34 0.99
C GLY A 358 7.69 -16.65 1.87
N LEU A 359 8.06 -15.40 1.53
CA LEU A 359 9.00 -14.61 2.32
C LEU A 359 8.46 -14.28 3.71
N THR A 360 7.18 -13.90 3.80
CA THR A 360 6.53 -13.61 5.09
C THR A 360 6.54 -14.84 5.99
N LEU A 361 6.16 -16.01 5.46
CA LEU A 361 6.18 -17.29 6.20
C LEU A 361 7.59 -17.66 6.67
N LEU A 362 8.60 -17.43 5.83
CA LEU A 362 10.00 -17.69 6.17
C LEU A 362 10.49 -16.81 7.32
N LEU A 363 10.11 -15.52 7.33
CA LEU A 363 10.47 -14.61 8.41
C LEU A 363 9.76 -14.96 9.73
N ILE A 364 8.45 -15.27 9.72
CA ILE A 364 7.73 -15.55 10.98
C ILE A 364 8.12 -16.89 11.63
N LEU A 365 8.59 -17.87 10.85
CA LEU A 365 8.85 -19.24 11.31
C LEU A 365 9.80 -19.33 12.52
N PRO A 366 11.01 -18.70 12.52
CA PRO A 366 11.91 -18.78 13.66
C PRO A 366 11.30 -18.21 14.95
N ILE A 367 10.55 -17.11 14.87
CA ILE A 367 9.88 -16.49 16.03
C ILE A 367 8.78 -17.41 16.56
N CYS A 368 7.97 -17.99 15.69
CA CYS A 368 6.93 -18.96 16.08
C CYS A 368 7.55 -20.19 16.75
N GLY A 369 8.65 -20.72 16.22
CA GLY A 369 9.38 -21.84 16.83
C GLY A 369 9.92 -21.51 18.22
N MET A 370 10.44 -20.30 18.42
CA MET A 370 10.90 -19.81 19.72
C MET A 370 9.75 -19.63 20.72
N LEU A 371 8.62 -19.06 20.29
CA LEU A 371 7.43 -18.88 21.13
C LEU A 371 6.77 -20.21 21.52
N PHE A 372 6.77 -21.18 20.61
CA PHE A 372 6.30 -22.54 20.92
C PHE A 372 7.14 -23.17 22.04
N ARG A 373 8.47 -23.07 21.94
CA ARG A 373 9.38 -23.54 23.00
C ARG A 373 9.21 -22.78 24.31
N ALA A 374 8.91 -21.48 24.25
CA ALA A 374 8.59 -20.68 25.42
C ALA A 374 7.32 -21.22 26.12
N GLY A 375 6.25 -21.46 25.36
CA GLY A 375 4.98 -21.97 25.89
C GLY A 375 5.07 -23.38 26.48
N GLU A 376 5.92 -24.25 25.92
CA GLU A 376 6.13 -25.62 26.43
C GLU A 376 6.76 -25.63 27.85
N ARG A 377 7.58 -24.62 28.15
CA ARG A 377 8.38 -24.57 29.38
C ARG A 377 7.56 -23.97 30.53
N LYS A 378 7.72 -24.51 31.75
CA LYS A 378 7.22 -23.89 32.98
C LYS A 378 8.14 -22.73 33.36
N GLN A 379 7.69 -21.51 33.11
CA GLN A 379 8.47 -20.29 33.25
C GLN A 379 8.17 -19.55 34.57
N SER A 380 8.99 -18.55 34.89
CA SER A 380 8.83 -17.65 36.04
C SER A 380 7.70 -16.66 35.79
N VAL A 381 7.00 -16.24 36.86
CA VAL A 381 5.90 -15.26 36.77
C VAL A 381 6.42 -13.94 36.21
N GLY A 382 6.06 -13.62 34.96
CA GLY A 382 6.37 -12.35 34.30
C GLY A 382 7.21 -12.49 33.03
N ASP A 383 8.05 -13.52 32.94
CA ASP A 383 8.94 -13.72 31.78
C ASP A 383 8.18 -14.17 30.52
N ASP A 384 7.12 -14.97 30.69
CA ASP A 384 6.23 -15.40 29.60
C ASP A 384 5.64 -14.21 28.84
N LEU A 385 5.23 -13.18 29.60
CA LEU A 385 4.63 -11.98 29.04
C LEU A 385 5.66 -11.20 28.23
N LYS A 386 6.89 -11.05 28.75
CA LYS A 386 7.98 -10.37 28.03
C LYS A 386 8.31 -11.09 26.72
N ILE A 387 8.45 -12.41 26.76
CA ILE A 387 8.75 -13.22 25.58
C ILE A 387 7.62 -13.12 24.56
N LEU A 388 6.36 -13.17 25.00
CA LEU A 388 5.21 -13.00 24.13
C LEU A 388 5.16 -11.60 23.50
N LEU A 389 5.44 -10.54 24.25
CA LEU A 389 5.47 -9.17 23.74
C LEU A 389 6.55 -9.00 22.65
N TRP A 390 7.78 -9.46 22.92
CA TRP A 390 8.86 -9.44 21.92
C TRP A 390 8.51 -10.28 20.68
N GLY A 391 7.97 -11.48 20.87
CA GLY A 391 7.59 -12.36 19.77
C GLY A 391 6.43 -11.81 18.94
N ALA A 392 5.40 -11.23 19.59
CA ALA A 392 4.26 -10.60 18.91
C ALA A 392 4.69 -9.37 18.10
N SER A 393 5.60 -8.54 18.63
CA SER A 393 6.22 -7.44 17.88
C SER A 393 7.01 -7.93 16.68
N GLY A 394 7.78 -9.01 16.86
CA GLY A 394 8.60 -9.58 15.80
C GLY A 394 7.78 -10.20 14.66
N THR A 395 6.72 -10.95 14.96
CA THR A 395 5.84 -11.46 13.89
C THR A 395 5.14 -10.32 13.16
N ALA A 396 4.67 -9.29 13.89
CA ALA A 396 4.04 -8.13 13.26
C ALA A 396 4.99 -7.36 12.34
N LEU A 397 6.25 -7.19 12.74
CA LEU A 397 7.26 -6.54 11.91
C LEU A 397 7.62 -7.39 10.67
N ALA A 398 7.64 -8.71 10.79
CA ALA A 398 7.82 -9.60 9.64
C ALA A 398 6.69 -9.46 8.60
N PHE A 399 5.43 -9.39 9.04
CA PHE A 399 4.29 -9.10 8.15
C PHE A 399 4.41 -7.73 7.50
N PHE A 400 4.80 -6.70 8.26
CA PHE A 400 5.01 -5.35 7.73
C PHE A 400 6.13 -5.29 6.67
N LEU A 401 7.23 -6.03 6.87
CA LEU A 401 8.39 -6.02 5.98
C LEU A 401 8.22 -6.84 4.70
N ALA A 402 7.43 -7.91 4.72
CA ALA A 402 7.40 -8.89 3.63
C ALA A 402 6.02 -9.15 3.00
N SER A 403 4.93 -8.59 3.54
CA SER A 403 3.60 -8.74 2.94
C SER A 403 3.50 -8.01 1.61
N PHE A 404 2.65 -8.51 0.71
CA PHE A 404 2.43 -7.95 -0.63
C PHE A 404 1.78 -6.57 -0.57
N GLN A 405 0.76 -6.42 0.27
CA GLN A 405 0.07 -5.15 0.51
C GLN A 405 0.27 -4.75 1.96
N VAL A 406 0.91 -3.61 2.15
CA VAL A 406 1.21 -3.05 3.46
C VAL A 406 0.83 -1.57 3.44
N HIS A 407 0.29 -1.10 4.56
CA HIS A 407 0.04 0.31 4.81
C HIS A 407 1.11 0.84 5.77
N GLU A 408 1.52 2.10 5.59
CA GLU A 408 2.47 2.80 6.47
C GLU A 408 2.05 2.73 7.94
N LYS A 409 0.75 2.90 8.20
CA LYS A 409 0.09 2.79 9.52
C LYS A 409 0.22 1.39 10.16
N GLY A 410 0.59 0.36 9.40
CA GLY A 410 0.74 -1.00 9.90
C GLY A 410 1.85 -1.17 10.94
N ILE A 411 2.82 -0.25 11.00
CA ILE A 411 3.93 -0.31 11.97
C ILE A 411 3.46 -0.20 13.44
N LEU A 412 2.29 0.40 13.68
CA LEU A 412 1.70 0.55 15.00
C LEU A 412 1.46 -0.79 15.70
N ILE A 413 1.17 -1.84 14.92
CA ILE A 413 0.90 -3.19 15.41
C ILE A 413 2.16 -3.82 16.03
N ALA A 414 3.33 -3.59 15.42
CA ALA A 414 4.59 -4.03 16.01
C ALA A 414 4.98 -3.17 17.23
N LEU A 415 4.64 -1.87 17.18
CA LEU A 415 5.04 -0.89 18.18
C LEU A 415 4.30 -1.01 19.52
N ALA A 416 3.00 -1.29 19.51
CA ALA A 416 2.20 -1.33 20.74
C ALA A 416 2.71 -2.35 21.77
N PRO A 417 2.92 -3.64 21.46
CA PRO A 417 3.52 -4.57 22.40
C PRO A 417 4.96 -4.21 22.79
N LEU A 418 5.73 -3.62 21.88
CA LEU A 418 7.12 -3.23 22.13
C LEU A 418 7.22 -2.08 23.15
N SER A 419 6.26 -1.15 23.14
CA SER A 419 6.21 -0.03 24.09
C SER A 419 6.16 -0.47 25.55
N MET A 420 5.59 -1.65 25.82
CA MET A 420 5.52 -2.24 27.17
C MET A 420 6.86 -2.79 27.67
N LEU A 421 7.88 -2.86 26.81
CA LEU A 421 9.23 -3.36 27.12
C LEU A 421 10.23 -2.23 27.38
N ALA A 422 9.76 -0.99 27.54
CA ALA A 422 10.60 0.19 27.71
C ALA A 422 11.53 0.14 28.93
N LEU A 423 11.18 -0.59 30.00
CA LEU A 423 12.06 -0.78 31.16
C LEU A 423 13.13 -1.85 30.94
N ASP A 424 12.85 -2.86 30.12
CA ASP A 424 13.77 -3.98 29.88
C ASP A 424 14.82 -3.61 28.84
N ALA A 425 14.43 -2.89 27.78
CA ALA A 425 15.32 -2.48 26.70
C ALA A 425 15.07 -1.00 26.30
N PRO A 426 15.35 -0.03 27.18
CA PRO A 426 14.99 1.38 26.99
C PRO A 426 15.57 1.99 25.71
N ARG A 427 16.84 1.71 25.40
CA ARG A 427 17.45 2.24 24.17
C ARG A 427 16.82 1.68 22.90
N PHE A 428 16.55 0.38 22.87
CA PHE A 428 15.93 -0.28 21.71
C PHE A 428 14.51 0.26 21.47
N VAL A 429 13.68 0.28 22.52
CA VAL A 429 12.28 0.74 22.42
C VAL A 429 12.23 2.21 22.04
N SER A 430 13.08 3.06 22.64
CA SER A 430 13.19 4.47 22.30
C SER A 430 13.59 4.66 20.82
N PHE A 431 14.61 3.93 20.36
CA PHE A 431 15.06 4.01 18.97
C PHE A 431 13.99 3.53 17.98
N PHE A 432 13.38 2.37 18.23
CA PHE A 432 12.28 1.85 17.41
C PHE A 432 11.10 2.83 17.34
N SER A 433 10.77 3.48 18.46
CA SER A 433 9.70 4.47 18.56
C SER A 433 9.94 5.71 17.71
N VAL A 434 11.16 6.23 17.72
CA VAL A 434 11.57 7.35 16.88
C VAL A 434 11.52 6.95 15.40
N VAL A 435 12.08 5.78 15.04
CA VAL A 435 12.08 5.29 13.65
C VAL A 435 10.66 5.02 13.13
N ALA A 436 9.79 4.45 13.96
CA ALA A 436 8.38 4.20 13.60
C ALA A 436 7.65 5.53 13.32
N THR A 437 7.83 6.53 14.17
CA THR A 437 7.22 7.86 13.98
C THR A 437 7.80 8.56 12.75
N TRP A 438 9.12 8.50 12.58
CA TRP A 438 9.84 9.04 11.44
C TRP A 438 9.36 8.46 10.11
N SER A 439 9.11 7.15 10.05
CA SER A 439 8.60 6.50 8.84
C SER A 439 7.19 6.94 8.42
N LEU A 440 6.42 7.55 9.34
CA LEU A 440 5.08 8.08 9.07
C LEU A 440 5.09 9.54 8.59
N TRP A 441 6.25 10.18 8.50
CA TRP A 441 6.38 11.58 8.08
C TRP A 441 5.67 11.90 6.76
N PRO A 442 5.84 11.14 5.65
CA PRO A 442 5.17 11.46 4.39
C PRO A 442 3.63 11.51 4.50
N LEU A 443 3.05 10.64 5.33
CA LEU A 443 1.60 10.65 5.61
C LEU A 443 1.20 11.90 6.39
N LEU A 444 1.95 12.21 7.46
CA LEU A 444 1.63 13.33 8.35
C LEU A 444 1.81 14.70 7.66
N VAL A 445 2.65 14.78 6.63
CA VAL A 445 2.76 15.98 5.77
C VAL A 445 1.48 16.19 4.96
N ILE A 446 0.90 15.10 4.41
CA ILE A 446 -0.36 15.17 3.64
C ILE A 446 -1.51 15.69 4.53
N ASP A 447 -1.56 15.25 5.79
CA ASP A 447 -2.62 15.69 6.73
C ASP A 447 -2.29 17.00 7.46
N GLN A 448 -1.23 17.72 7.07
CA GLN A 448 -0.79 18.97 7.72
C GLN A 448 -0.46 18.85 9.23
N LEU A 449 -0.01 17.66 9.67
CA LEU A 449 0.33 17.32 11.06
C LEU A 449 1.84 17.47 11.37
N GLN A 450 2.53 18.39 10.69
CA GLN A 450 3.97 18.61 10.84
C GLN A 450 4.35 19.15 12.23
N SER A 451 3.60 20.13 12.75
CA SER A 451 3.86 20.70 14.07
C SER A 451 3.66 19.69 15.22
N PRO A 452 2.55 18.93 15.32
CA PRO A 452 2.38 17.95 16.37
C PRO A 452 3.40 16.80 16.25
N TYR A 453 3.88 16.47 15.05
CA TYR A 453 4.96 15.49 14.86
C TYR A 453 6.25 15.86 15.61
N PHE A 454 6.78 17.06 15.38
CA PHE A 454 8.02 17.50 16.04
C PHE A 454 7.84 17.65 17.55
N CYS A 455 6.72 18.24 17.98
CA CYS A 455 6.43 18.41 19.40
C CYS A 455 6.30 17.06 20.12
N SER A 456 5.64 16.07 19.51
CA SER A 456 5.44 14.75 20.13
C SER A 456 6.76 13.97 20.25
N ILE A 457 7.64 14.03 19.23
CA ILE A 457 8.98 13.42 19.30
C ILE A 457 9.83 14.10 20.38
N MET A 458 9.77 15.43 20.48
CA MET A 458 10.50 16.17 21.51
C MET A 458 10.01 15.80 22.91
N ILE A 459 8.69 15.80 23.14
CA ILE A 459 8.11 15.39 24.43
C ILE A 459 8.52 13.95 24.78
N TYR A 460 8.42 13.02 23.83
CA TYR A 460 8.78 11.62 24.04
C TYR A 460 10.27 11.44 24.40
N THR A 461 11.17 12.10 23.67
CA THR A 461 12.62 12.02 23.94
C THR A 461 13.02 12.71 25.25
N CYS A 462 12.30 13.75 25.68
CA CYS A 462 12.45 14.34 27.01
C CYS A 462 12.03 13.37 28.12
N ILE A 463 10.88 12.70 27.98
CA ILE A 463 10.40 11.68 28.94
C ILE A 463 11.42 10.55 29.07
N GLU A 464 11.92 10.04 27.95
CA GLU A 464 12.92 8.98 27.91
C GLU A 464 14.25 9.38 28.56
N SER A 465 14.72 10.61 28.31
CA SER A 465 15.93 11.14 28.94
C SER A 465 15.77 11.25 30.46
N LEU A 466 14.63 11.73 30.94
CA LEU A 466 14.33 11.82 32.37
C LEU A 466 14.22 10.42 33.02
N MET A 467 13.58 9.47 32.36
CA MET A 467 13.47 8.09 32.82
C MET A 467 14.86 7.46 33.02
N LYS A 468 15.77 7.63 32.06
CA LYS A 468 17.14 7.08 32.14
C LYS A 468 17.93 7.65 33.31
N VAL A 469 17.83 8.96 33.55
CA VAL A 469 18.50 9.62 34.69
C VAL A 469 17.99 9.09 36.02
N GLN A 470 16.68 8.85 36.15
CA GLN A 470 16.09 8.40 37.41
C GLN A 470 16.27 6.91 37.69
N ILE A 471 16.25 6.06 36.65
CA ILE A 471 16.25 4.61 36.83
C ILE A 471 17.67 4.04 37.02
N GLN A 472 18.73 4.85 36.88
CA GLN A 472 20.14 4.42 37.04
C GLN A 472 20.40 3.05 36.35
N SER A 473 19.82 2.87 35.16
CA SER A 473 19.93 1.60 34.44
C SER A 473 21.39 1.36 34.09
N THR A 474 22.02 0.37 34.71
CA THR A 474 23.36 -0.09 34.33
C THR A 474 23.31 -0.56 32.87
N ASP A 475 23.89 0.26 32.01
CA ASP A 475 23.92 0.13 30.54
C ASP A 475 24.76 -1.07 30.09
N ASN A 476 24.26 -2.28 30.31
CA ASN A 476 24.79 -3.50 29.69
C ASN A 476 24.25 -3.70 28.26
N ASP A 477 24.00 -2.61 27.53
CA ASP A 477 23.51 -2.69 26.17
C ASP A 477 24.64 -2.98 25.17
N GLU A 478 24.27 -3.84 24.22
CA GLU A 478 25.02 -4.31 23.07
C GLU A 478 25.67 -3.15 22.30
N CYS A 479 26.94 -3.35 21.92
CA CYS A 479 27.77 -2.40 21.17
C CYS A 479 27.04 -1.79 19.96
N ILE A 480 26.17 -2.56 19.32
CA ILE A 480 25.53 -2.22 18.05
C ILE A 480 24.55 -1.04 18.17
N ILE A 481 23.64 -1.01 19.17
CA ILE A 481 22.65 0.09 19.28
C ILE A 481 23.33 1.42 19.58
N LYS A 482 24.41 1.38 20.39
CA LYS A 482 25.17 2.58 20.79
C LYS A 482 25.71 3.34 19.58
N PHE A 483 26.09 2.65 18.52
CA PHE A 483 26.55 3.27 17.27
C PHE A 483 25.43 3.45 16.24
N LEU A 484 24.55 2.46 16.08
CA LEU A 484 23.51 2.48 15.06
C LEU A 484 22.48 3.60 15.28
N ALA A 485 22.03 3.79 16.53
CA ALA A 485 21.01 4.78 16.85
C ALA A 485 21.42 6.23 16.50
N PRO A 486 22.58 6.76 16.95
CA PRO A 486 22.98 8.13 16.61
C PRO A 486 23.23 8.32 15.12
N VAL A 487 23.86 7.34 14.44
CA VAL A 487 24.07 7.40 12.98
C VAL A 487 22.74 7.47 12.25
N SER A 488 21.77 6.65 12.66
CA SER A 488 20.42 6.67 12.08
C SER A 488 19.73 8.01 12.30
N VAL A 489 19.85 8.61 13.49
CA VAL A 489 19.29 9.94 13.77
C VAL A 489 19.89 11.02 12.87
N VAL A 490 21.21 10.97 12.61
CA VAL A 490 21.84 11.89 11.66
C VAL A 490 21.25 11.71 10.26
N VAL A 491 21.10 10.47 9.77
CA VAL A 491 20.48 10.20 8.47
C VAL A 491 19.04 10.72 8.42
N MET A 492 18.26 10.49 9.48
CA MET A 492 16.89 10.99 9.60
C MET A 492 16.84 12.52 9.51
N ILE A 493 17.70 13.24 10.24
CA ILE A 493 17.76 14.71 10.21
C ILE A 493 18.17 15.21 8.82
N VAL A 494 19.19 14.60 8.22
CA VAL A 494 19.65 14.95 6.87
C VAL A 494 18.52 14.79 5.86
N LEU A 495 17.71 13.73 5.94
CA LEU A 495 16.58 13.55 5.03
C LEU A 495 15.49 14.63 5.19
N HIS A 496 15.15 15.04 6.43
CA HIS A 496 14.22 16.16 6.61
C HIS A 496 14.81 17.48 6.07
N LEU A 497 16.10 17.74 6.30
CA LEU A 497 16.76 18.95 5.79
C LEU A 497 16.83 18.96 4.27
N LEU A 498 17.10 17.81 3.64
CA LEU A 498 17.12 17.69 2.18
C LEU A 498 15.73 17.93 1.59
N GLU A 499 14.68 17.33 2.16
CA GLU A 499 13.30 17.56 1.73
C GLU A 499 12.86 19.02 1.90
N PHE A 500 13.35 19.70 2.95
CA PHE A 500 13.05 21.11 3.19
C PHE A 500 13.85 22.09 2.31
N LEU A 501 15.11 21.77 1.97
CA LEU A 501 16.02 22.69 1.28
C LEU A 501 16.11 22.48 -0.24
N VAL A 502 15.81 21.27 -0.73
CA VAL A 502 16.06 20.88 -2.11
C VAL A 502 14.77 20.38 -2.75
N ASP A 503 14.31 21.08 -3.78
CA ASP A 503 13.17 20.62 -4.57
C ASP A 503 13.52 19.33 -5.34
N PRO A 504 12.59 18.37 -5.43
CA PRO A 504 12.83 17.16 -6.19
C PRO A 504 13.04 17.50 -7.69
N PRO A 505 14.02 16.87 -8.37
CA PRO A 505 14.23 17.10 -9.79
C PRO A 505 13.01 16.67 -10.60
N GLN A 506 12.67 17.41 -11.67
CA GLN A 506 11.48 17.14 -12.49
C GLN A 506 11.45 15.72 -13.10
N SER A 507 12.61 15.06 -13.23
CA SER A 507 12.72 13.68 -13.70
C SER A 507 12.32 12.63 -12.63
N LEU A 508 12.28 13.00 -11.34
CA LEU A 508 11.95 12.14 -10.21
C LEU A 508 11.08 12.91 -9.18
N PRO A 509 9.79 13.14 -9.46
CA PRO A 509 8.91 13.91 -8.57
C PRO A 509 8.71 13.24 -7.20
N ASP A 510 8.86 11.92 -7.13
CA ASP A 510 8.65 11.11 -5.93
C ASP A 510 9.94 10.73 -5.19
N LEU A 511 11.03 11.47 -5.40
CA LEU A 511 12.35 11.13 -4.88
C LEU A 511 12.34 10.94 -3.35
N TYR A 512 11.83 11.91 -2.60
CA TYR A 512 11.86 11.86 -1.14
C TYR A 512 11.02 10.71 -0.58
N PRO A 513 9.72 10.53 -0.92
CA PRO A 513 8.93 9.40 -0.42
C PRO A 513 9.59 8.03 -0.67
N VAL A 514 10.28 7.86 -1.80
CA VAL A 514 11.04 6.63 -2.08
C VAL A 514 12.26 6.50 -1.16
N LEU A 515 13.03 7.57 -0.95
CA LEU A 515 14.17 7.58 -0.02
C LEU A 515 13.73 7.25 1.42
N TRP A 516 12.64 7.85 1.89
CA TRP A 516 12.01 7.53 3.18
C TRP A 516 11.69 6.03 3.28
N SER A 517 11.10 5.46 2.23
CA SER A 517 10.75 4.03 2.20
C SER A 517 11.98 3.10 2.23
N ILE A 518 13.05 3.42 1.50
CA ILE A 518 14.27 2.60 1.44
C ILE A 518 15.00 2.64 2.78
N ALA A 519 15.23 3.84 3.31
CA ALA A 519 15.90 4.03 4.59
C ALA A 519 15.10 3.39 5.74
N GLY A 520 13.77 3.58 5.75
CA GLY A 520 12.87 2.93 6.70
C GLY A 520 12.94 1.40 6.61
N CYS A 521 12.90 0.83 5.40
CA CYS A 521 12.98 -0.63 5.20
C CYS A 521 14.31 -1.19 5.74
N GLY A 522 15.43 -0.49 5.51
CA GLY A 522 16.74 -0.88 6.04
C GLY A 522 16.77 -0.88 7.57
N LEU A 523 16.28 0.19 8.20
CA LEU A 523 16.22 0.30 9.65
C LEU A 523 15.29 -0.75 10.28
N PHE A 524 14.10 -0.97 9.72
CA PHE A 524 13.17 -1.98 10.22
C PHE A 524 13.70 -3.42 10.05
N SER A 525 14.45 -3.70 8.99
CA SER A 525 15.10 -4.99 8.80
C SER A 525 16.17 -5.26 9.86
N LEU A 526 16.96 -4.23 10.23
CA LEU A 526 17.92 -4.34 11.33
C LEU A 526 17.21 -4.54 12.68
N LEU A 527 16.19 -3.73 12.97
CA LEU A 527 15.39 -3.83 14.19
C LEU A 527 14.70 -5.21 14.31
N TYR A 528 14.28 -5.80 13.20
CA TYR A 528 13.73 -7.15 13.15
C TYR A 528 14.75 -8.22 13.59
N LEU A 529 15.98 -8.16 13.08
CA LEU A 529 17.05 -9.08 13.48
C LEU A 529 17.39 -8.94 14.97
N MET A 530 17.33 -7.72 15.50
CA MET A 530 17.53 -7.45 16.92
C MET A 530 16.42 -8.03 17.80
N ILE A 531 15.16 -7.92 17.40
CA ILE A 531 14.04 -8.59 18.08
C ILE A 531 14.27 -10.11 18.10
N LEU A 532 14.69 -10.68 16.97
CA LEU A 532 14.99 -12.11 16.88
C LEU A 532 16.11 -12.52 17.85
N ALA A 533 17.19 -11.74 17.91
CA ALA A 533 18.30 -11.96 18.83
C ALA A 533 17.86 -11.82 20.30
N ALA A 534 17.02 -10.83 20.62
CA ALA A 534 16.51 -10.61 21.97
C ALA A 534 15.62 -11.78 22.46
N VAL A 535 14.70 -12.26 21.62
CA VAL A 535 13.86 -13.43 21.95
C VAL A 535 14.73 -14.67 22.16
N TRP A 536 15.73 -14.87 21.31
CA TRP A 536 16.68 -15.98 21.46
C TRP A 536 17.49 -15.88 22.76
N ALA A 537 18.02 -14.71 23.08
CA ALA A 537 18.79 -14.46 24.29
C ALA A 537 17.97 -14.72 25.57
N LEU A 538 16.71 -14.27 25.59
CA LEU A 538 15.78 -14.54 26.70
C LEU A 538 15.55 -16.03 26.91
N LEU A 539 15.43 -16.81 25.82
CA LEU A 539 15.30 -18.27 25.92
C LEU A 539 16.58 -18.95 26.44
N GLN A 540 17.76 -18.45 26.03
CA GLN A 540 19.05 -19.00 26.46
C GLN A 540 19.37 -18.69 27.95
N GLN A 541 19.09 -17.46 28.41
CA GLN A 541 19.26 -17.11 29.82
C GLN A 541 18.41 -18.00 30.74
N GLN A 542 17.22 -18.40 30.27
CA GLN A 542 16.37 -19.35 31.00
C GLN A 542 16.97 -20.76 31.06
N ASP A 543 17.57 -21.25 29.98
CA ASP A 543 18.24 -22.55 29.95
C ASP A 543 19.43 -22.59 30.92
N TYR A 544 20.19 -21.51 31.01
CA TYR A 544 21.29 -21.37 31.97
C TYR A 544 20.83 -21.40 33.43
N HIS A 545 19.77 -20.66 33.78
CA HIS A 545 19.21 -20.65 35.15
C HIS A 545 18.67 -22.02 35.59
N LYS A 546 18.13 -22.81 34.65
CA LYS A 546 17.66 -24.18 34.91
C LYS A 546 18.83 -25.13 35.18
N ILE A 547 19.91 -25.06 34.40
CA ILE A 547 21.14 -25.86 34.60
C ILE A 547 21.76 -25.53 35.97
N ARG A 548 21.76 -24.26 36.37
CA ARG A 548 22.30 -23.84 37.67
C ARG A 548 21.46 -24.30 38.87
N LYS A 549 20.13 -24.38 38.74
CA LYS A 549 19.22 -24.89 39.79
C LYS A 549 19.16 -26.42 39.84
N GLY A 550 19.36 -27.10 38.72
CA GLY A 550 19.52 -28.56 38.64
C GLY A 550 20.97 -28.95 38.87
N GLY A 551 21.40 -29.01 40.13
CA GLY A 551 22.78 -29.33 40.50
C GLY A 551 23.34 -30.55 39.75
N ARG A 552 24.54 -30.37 39.16
CA ARG A 552 25.38 -31.35 38.47
C ARG A 552 24.67 -32.27 37.46
N ASN A 553 24.87 -31.98 36.18
CA ASN A 553 25.64 -32.89 35.31
C ASN A 553 26.15 -32.14 34.08
N THR A 554 27.45 -32.26 33.87
CA THR A 554 28.20 -31.79 32.70
C THR A 554 27.64 -32.46 31.44
N VAL A 555 26.95 -31.69 30.60
CA VAL A 555 26.78 -32.03 29.19
C VAL A 555 27.46 -30.90 28.42
N GLY A 556 28.57 -31.25 27.76
CA GLY A 556 29.31 -30.32 26.92
C GLY A 556 28.41 -29.76 25.82
N VAL A 557 28.16 -28.46 25.87
CA VAL A 557 27.53 -27.73 24.77
C VAL A 557 28.63 -27.33 23.80
N PRO A 558 28.53 -27.67 22.50
CA PRO A 558 29.56 -27.30 21.54
C PRO A 558 29.50 -25.79 21.29
N ALA A 559 30.41 -25.06 21.92
CA ALA A 559 30.71 -23.65 21.70
C ALA A 559 31.22 -23.33 20.27
N ALA A 560 31.23 -24.32 19.37
CA ALA A 560 31.79 -24.24 18.02
C ALA A 560 30.84 -23.63 16.97
N LEU A 561 29.53 -23.47 17.27
CA LEU A 561 28.58 -22.81 16.35
C LEU A 561 28.28 -21.34 16.72
N ALA A 562 28.63 -20.92 17.94
CA ALA A 562 28.48 -19.54 18.40
C ALA A 562 29.62 -18.62 17.94
N MET A 563 30.76 -19.18 17.52
CA MET A 563 31.92 -18.42 17.02
C MET A 563 31.90 -18.20 15.51
N SER A 564 31.16 -19.00 14.74
CA SER A 564 31.17 -18.93 13.27
C SER A 564 30.26 -17.83 12.69
N LEU A 565 29.35 -17.28 13.50
CA LEU A 565 28.48 -16.14 13.11
C LEU A 565 28.90 -14.81 13.75
N LEU A 566 29.84 -14.84 14.71
CA LEU A 566 30.44 -13.66 15.33
C LEU A 566 31.71 -13.16 14.61
N LEU A 567 32.23 -13.90 13.61
CA LEU A 567 33.43 -13.54 12.85
C LEU A 567 33.17 -12.79 11.54
N LEU A 568 31.92 -12.38 11.25
CA LEU A 568 31.58 -11.50 10.13
C LEU A 568 31.38 -10.03 10.52
N SER A 569 31.84 -9.64 11.72
CA SER A 569 31.89 -8.23 12.11
C SER A 569 33.09 -7.97 13.01
N MET A 570 34.23 -7.71 12.38
CA MET A 570 35.13 -6.65 12.85
C MET A 570 35.61 -5.84 11.63
N PRO A 571 35.54 -4.51 11.67
CA PRO A 571 36.16 -3.62 10.70
C PRO A 571 37.63 -3.43 11.04
N GLU A 572 38.49 -3.16 10.06
CA GLU A 572 39.61 -2.22 10.23
C GLU A 572 40.14 -1.74 8.86
N PRO A 573 40.75 -0.54 8.81
CA PRO A 573 40.82 0.35 7.66
C PRO A 573 42.13 0.20 6.90
N ILE A 574 42.19 0.55 5.60
CA ILE A 574 43.38 1.10 4.91
C ILE A 574 42.92 1.70 3.56
N ALA A 575 43.12 3.01 3.41
CA ALA A 575 43.55 3.66 2.16
C ALA A 575 44.96 4.25 2.47
N PRO A 576 45.85 4.57 1.50
CA PRO A 576 45.59 4.84 0.08
C PRO A 576 46.60 4.16 -0.90
N LEU A 577 46.31 4.16 -2.20
CA LEU A 577 47.39 4.18 -3.21
C LEU A 577 46.95 4.91 -4.49
N VAL A 578 47.68 5.99 -4.75
CA VAL A 578 47.72 6.79 -5.99
C VAL A 578 48.98 6.35 -6.76
N VAL A 579 48.89 6.34 -8.09
CA VAL A 579 49.96 6.18 -9.11
C VAL A 579 50.40 4.74 -9.47
N MET A 580 49.90 4.25 -10.62
CA MET A 580 50.79 3.96 -11.75
C MET A 580 50.03 4.04 -13.09
N MET A 581 50.53 4.93 -13.95
CA MET A 581 50.08 5.18 -15.32
C MET A 581 50.69 4.18 -16.32
N SER A 582 49.98 4.08 -17.46
CA SER A 582 50.47 3.75 -18.81
C SER A 582 50.65 2.25 -19.09
N ARG A 583 50.22 1.66 -20.22
CA ARG A 583 50.20 2.07 -21.63
C ARG A 583 49.30 1.05 -22.35
N THR A 584 48.37 1.41 -23.25
CA THR A 584 48.43 1.47 -24.74
C THR A 584 47.05 0.99 -25.23
N LYS A 585 46.41 1.40 -26.33
CA LYS A 585 46.76 2.16 -27.53
C LYS A 585 45.42 2.64 -28.14
N GLY A 586 45.38 3.85 -28.68
CA GLY A 586 44.24 4.34 -29.47
C GLY A 586 44.25 3.81 -30.89
N SER A 587 43.07 3.74 -31.52
CA SER A 587 42.91 3.71 -32.96
C SER A 587 42.00 4.84 -33.40
N LYS A 588 42.57 5.76 -34.17
CA LYS A 588 41.85 6.73 -35.00
C LYS A 588 41.06 5.98 -36.08
N LEU A 589 39.89 6.46 -36.45
CA LEU A 589 39.34 6.23 -37.79
C LEU A 589 38.84 7.53 -38.40
N ASN A 590 39.14 7.64 -39.68
CA ASN A 590 39.36 8.86 -40.44
C ASN A 590 38.07 9.43 -41.04
N ALA A 591 38.12 10.74 -41.28
CA ALA A 591 37.33 11.40 -42.31
C ALA A 591 37.76 10.90 -43.69
N HIS A 592 36.80 10.44 -44.49
CA HIS A 592 36.98 10.24 -45.93
C HIS A 592 36.07 11.23 -46.66
N ALA A 593 36.71 12.11 -47.44
CA ALA A 593 36.14 12.68 -48.66
C ALA A 593 36.26 11.67 -49.81
N PHE A 594 35.66 11.99 -50.97
CA PHE A 594 35.51 11.25 -52.24
C PHE A 594 34.04 10.82 -52.46
N GLU A 595 33.39 10.91 -53.63
CA GLU A 595 33.67 11.43 -54.97
C GLU A 595 32.31 11.43 -55.70
N SER A 596 32.17 12.19 -56.79
CA SER A 596 30.95 12.24 -57.62
C SER A 596 31.06 11.30 -58.83
N VAL A 597 30.29 10.19 -58.92
CA VAL A 597 29.83 9.53 -60.19
C VAL A 597 28.69 8.49 -59.88
N PRO A 598 28.01 7.82 -60.85
CA PRO A 598 26.63 8.04 -61.30
C PRO A 598 25.62 6.91 -60.93
N ASP A 599 24.33 7.15 -61.22
CA ASP A 599 23.17 6.25 -61.32
C ASP A 599 22.93 5.15 -60.26
N LEU A 600 21.74 5.23 -59.65
CA LEU A 600 21.27 4.42 -58.52
C LEU A 600 21.01 2.95 -58.92
N GLU A 601 22.01 2.08 -58.87
CA GLU A 601 21.80 0.63 -58.90
C GLU A 601 21.28 0.15 -57.53
N LEU A 602 20.11 -0.52 -57.52
CA LEU A 602 19.54 -1.16 -56.33
C LEU A 602 20.50 -2.22 -55.79
N THR A 603 21.25 -1.89 -54.75
CA THR A 603 22.20 -2.81 -54.11
C THR A 603 21.47 -3.85 -53.25
N PRO A 604 21.92 -5.13 -53.21
CA PRO A 604 21.29 -6.18 -52.41
C PRO A 604 21.22 -5.88 -50.90
N SER A 605 22.15 -5.06 -50.41
CA SER A 605 22.20 -4.60 -49.01
C SER A 605 21.13 -3.55 -48.67
N LEU A 606 20.64 -2.82 -49.66
CA LEU A 606 19.57 -1.83 -49.47
C LEU A 606 18.21 -2.52 -49.47
N LEU A 607 18.03 -3.53 -50.33
CA LEU A 607 16.84 -4.39 -50.35
C LEU A 607 16.66 -5.18 -49.04
N SER A 608 17.74 -5.68 -48.44
CA SER A 608 17.66 -6.39 -47.16
C SER A 608 17.29 -5.46 -45.99
N ARG A 609 17.78 -4.22 -45.97
CA ARG A 609 17.40 -3.20 -44.98
C ARG A 609 15.97 -2.69 -45.17
N ALA A 610 15.47 -2.66 -46.40
CA ALA A 610 14.09 -2.27 -46.72
C ALA A 610 13.07 -3.33 -46.25
N ALA A 611 13.48 -4.60 -46.15
CA ALA A 611 12.65 -5.72 -45.70
C ALA A 611 12.46 -5.78 -44.17
N GLU A 612 13.15 -4.94 -43.39
CA GLU A 612 12.97 -4.89 -41.93
C GLU A 612 11.59 -4.31 -41.57
N PRO A 613 10.81 -4.98 -40.68
CA PRO A 613 9.47 -4.53 -40.32
C PRO A 613 9.51 -3.24 -39.49
N LEU A 614 8.61 -2.30 -39.78
CA LEU A 614 8.54 -1.04 -39.03
C LEU A 614 7.90 -1.23 -37.65
N PRO A 615 8.21 -0.38 -36.66
CA PRO A 615 7.66 -0.48 -35.30
C PRO A 615 6.13 -0.54 -35.24
N TRP A 616 5.43 0.25 -36.09
CA TRP A 616 3.98 0.25 -36.15
C TRP A 616 3.42 -1.04 -36.81
N GLU A 617 4.16 -1.71 -37.69
CA GLU A 617 3.76 -3.00 -38.28
C GLU A 617 3.87 -4.13 -37.27
N VAL A 618 4.95 -4.13 -36.49
CA VAL A 618 5.12 -5.07 -35.38
C VAL A 618 4.02 -4.87 -34.34
N ALA A 619 3.64 -3.61 -34.07
CA ALA A 619 2.52 -3.31 -33.18
C ALA A 619 1.17 -3.80 -33.76
N ARG A 620 0.90 -3.57 -35.05
CA ARG A 620 -0.33 -4.02 -35.73
C ARG A 620 -0.42 -5.54 -35.88
N ALA A 621 0.70 -6.23 -36.07
CA ALA A 621 0.77 -7.68 -36.08
C ALA A 621 0.41 -8.28 -34.70
N LYS A 622 0.88 -7.65 -33.61
CA LYS A 622 0.49 -7.99 -32.23
C LYS A 622 -0.97 -7.68 -31.90
N GLU A 623 -1.63 -6.78 -32.63
CA GLU A 623 -3.08 -6.52 -32.48
C GLU A 623 -3.94 -7.63 -33.12
N LYS A 624 -3.44 -8.31 -34.17
CA LYS A 624 -4.17 -9.40 -34.85
C LYS A 624 -4.15 -10.73 -34.09
N THR A 625 -3.26 -10.88 -33.10
CA THR A 625 -3.26 -12.05 -32.23
C THR A 625 -4.31 -11.87 -31.13
N PRO A 626 -5.34 -12.73 -31.04
CA PRO A 626 -6.34 -12.62 -29.98
C PRO A 626 -5.67 -12.78 -28.60
N VAL A 627 -6.01 -11.89 -27.67
CA VAL A 627 -5.46 -11.86 -26.30
C VAL A 627 -5.88 -13.09 -25.47
N LEU A 628 -6.92 -13.81 -25.91
CA LEU A 628 -7.34 -15.10 -25.38
C LEU A 628 -7.59 -16.09 -26.52
N ASP A 629 -6.73 -17.09 -26.67
CA ASP A 629 -7.00 -18.26 -27.50
C ASP A 629 -7.65 -19.36 -26.65
N LEU A 630 -8.98 -19.32 -26.56
CA LEU A 630 -9.79 -20.32 -25.85
C LEU A 630 -9.98 -21.62 -26.64
N SER A 631 -9.34 -21.78 -27.81
CA SER A 631 -9.45 -22.99 -28.62
C SER A 631 -8.82 -24.23 -27.97
N SER A 632 -7.94 -24.05 -26.98
CA SER A 632 -7.27 -25.12 -26.23
C SER A 632 -8.09 -25.71 -25.07
N ALA A 633 -9.27 -25.17 -24.78
CA ALA A 633 -10.19 -25.70 -23.76
C ALA A 633 -11.25 -26.66 -24.33
N ARG A 634 -11.00 -27.27 -25.50
CA ARG A 634 -11.87 -28.29 -26.12
C ARG A 634 -11.52 -29.70 -25.63
N ASP A 635 -11.74 -29.95 -24.34
CA ASP A 635 -11.83 -31.31 -23.80
C ASP A 635 -12.94 -31.36 -22.73
N LEU A 636 -14.16 -31.01 -23.14
CA LEU A 636 -15.38 -31.49 -22.48
C LEU A 636 -16.48 -31.62 -23.54
N SER A 637 -16.75 -32.88 -23.87
CA SER A 637 -17.59 -33.34 -24.96
C SER A 637 -19.09 -33.27 -24.64
N SER A 638 -19.85 -33.15 -25.72
CA SER A 638 -21.25 -33.58 -25.90
C SER A 638 -22.32 -32.93 -25.03
N THR A 639 -22.80 -31.75 -25.46
CA THR A 639 -24.19 -31.48 -25.89
C THR A 639 -24.39 -29.97 -25.92
N LEU A 640 -24.41 -29.37 -27.12
CA LEU A 640 -25.17 -28.18 -27.53
C LEU A 640 -24.52 -27.61 -28.80
N SER A 641 -24.94 -28.15 -29.94
CA SER A 641 -24.89 -27.43 -31.21
C SER A 641 -25.89 -26.29 -31.13
N LEU A 642 -25.43 -25.04 -31.25
CA LEU A 642 -26.19 -23.84 -31.65
C LEU A 642 -25.30 -22.58 -31.51
N ALA A 643 -24.37 -22.39 -32.45
CA ALA A 643 -23.82 -21.08 -32.83
C ALA A 643 -22.91 -21.20 -34.07
N GLU A 644 -23.41 -21.83 -35.15
CA GLU A 644 -22.96 -21.51 -36.51
C GLU A 644 -23.79 -20.31 -36.96
N GLY A 645 -23.13 -19.16 -37.15
CA GLY A 645 -23.81 -17.95 -37.60
C GLY A 645 -23.08 -16.67 -37.21
N ALA A 646 -21.85 -16.50 -37.71
CA ALA A 646 -21.19 -15.21 -38.00
C ALA A 646 -19.68 -15.42 -38.16
N ALA A 647 -19.26 -16.29 -39.08
CA ALA A 647 -17.88 -16.35 -39.55
C ALA A 647 -17.84 -17.03 -40.94
N GLU A 648 -18.68 -16.58 -41.85
CA GLU A 648 -18.48 -16.83 -43.27
C GLU A 648 -18.38 -15.47 -43.96
N GLU A 649 -17.15 -15.01 -44.14
CA GLU A 649 -16.78 -14.20 -45.31
C GLU A 649 -15.28 -14.38 -45.53
N GLY A 650 -14.96 -15.15 -46.58
CA GLY A 650 -13.70 -15.02 -47.31
C GLY A 650 -12.46 -15.72 -46.76
N ARG A 651 -12.48 -17.06 -46.64
CA ARG A 651 -11.23 -17.85 -46.66
C ARG A 651 -11.24 -18.73 -47.91
N SER A 652 -10.79 -18.15 -49.02
CA SER A 652 -10.36 -18.92 -50.19
C SER A 652 -8.94 -19.42 -49.91
N ASP A 653 -8.83 -20.70 -49.59
CA ASP A 653 -7.61 -21.46 -49.75
C ASP A 653 -7.27 -21.52 -51.24
N GLU A 654 -6.46 -20.58 -51.71
CA GLU A 654 -5.70 -20.72 -52.94
C GLU A 654 -4.22 -20.85 -52.59
N ASN A 655 -3.71 -22.07 -52.79
CA ASN A 655 -2.29 -22.29 -52.97
C ASN A 655 -1.92 -21.66 -54.33
N PRO A 656 -0.94 -20.76 -54.41
CA PRO A 656 0.07 -21.00 -55.43
C PRO A 656 1.49 -20.68 -54.95
N SER A 657 2.32 -21.70 -55.00
CA SER A 657 3.66 -21.61 -55.55
C SER A 657 3.66 -20.85 -56.89
N ARG A 658 3.84 -19.54 -56.81
CA ARG A 658 4.45 -18.67 -57.83
C ARG A 658 5.21 -17.59 -57.07
N GLU A 659 6.51 -17.47 -57.32
CA GLU A 659 7.30 -16.30 -56.93
C GLU A 659 6.64 -15.06 -57.56
N PHE A 660 5.73 -14.41 -56.83
CA PHE A 660 5.44 -13.01 -57.04
C PHE A 660 6.63 -12.26 -56.45
N LEU A 661 7.56 -11.83 -57.31
CA LEU A 661 8.45 -10.72 -56.98
C LEU A 661 7.56 -9.60 -56.45
N GLU A 662 7.74 -9.22 -55.18
CA GLU A 662 6.95 -8.16 -54.60
C GLU A 662 7.20 -6.88 -55.43
N PRO A 663 6.16 -6.16 -55.91
CA PRO A 663 6.28 -5.12 -56.94
C PRO A 663 7.27 -3.97 -56.64
N TRP A 664 7.68 -3.81 -55.38
CA TRP A 664 8.67 -2.82 -54.94
C TRP A 664 10.12 -3.24 -55.22
N MET A 665 10.39 -4.53 -55.44
CA MET A 665 11.72 -5.06 -55.74
C MET A 665 12.22 -4.64 -57.14
N ASP A 666 11.31 -4.29 -58.05
CA ASP A 666 11.61 -3.85 -59.42
C ASP A 666 12.01 -2.36 -59.51
N GLY A 667 11.95 -1.61 -58.40
CA GLY A 667 12.37 -0.20 -58.32
C GLY A 667 11.48 0.81 -59.06
N THR A 668 10.43 0.35 -59.74
CA THR A 668 9.47 1.18 -60.50
C THR A 668 8.63 2.08 -59.60
N LEU A 669 8.20 1.54 -58.45
CA LEU A 669 7.43 2.25 -57.43
C LEU A 669 8.25 3.33 -56.71
N TRP A 670 9.56 3.15 -56.59
CA TRP A 670 10.45 4.18 -56.08
C TRP A 670 10.60 5.35 -57.05
N LYS A 671 10.69 5.08 -58.37
CA LYS A 671 10.79 6.15 -59.38
C LYS A 671 9.57 7.09 -59.38
N SER A 672 8.35 6.56 -59.17
CA SER A 672 7.16 7.40 -59.00
C SER A 672 7.19 8.21 -57.71
N THR A 673 7.63 7.61 -56.62
CA THR A 673 7.79 8.28 -55.31
C THR A 673 8.89 9.34 -55.33
N GLU A 674 10.01 9.08 -56.01
CA GLU A 674 11.13 10.00 -56.19
C GLU A 674 10.71 11.25 -56.96
N LEU A 675 9.94 11.08 -58.05
CA LEU A 675 9.41 12.19 -58.84
C LEU A 675 8.42 13.05 -58.03
N ALA A 676 7.57 12.41 -57.23
CA ALA A 676 6.63 13.09 -56.34
C ALA A 676 7.33 13.85 -55.19
N LEU A 677 8.31 13.24 -54.51
CA LEU A 677 9.06 13.89 -53.41
C LEU A 677 9.98 15.01 -53.91
N SER A 678 10.54 14.88 -55.12
CA SER A 678 11.33 15.93 -55.76
C SER A 678 10.47 17.16 -56.06
N SER A 679 9.20 16.98 -56.43
CA SER A 679 8.25 18.10 -56.62
C SER A 679 7.92 18.86 -55.33
N LEU A 680 8.14 18.24 -54.17
CA LEU A 680 7.94 18.83 -52.83
C LEU A 680 9.23 19.42 -52.22
N GLY A 681 10.35 19.43 -52.97
CA GLY A 681 11.63 20.04 -52.54
C GLY A 681 12.41 19.21 -51.50
N ILE A 682 12.15 17.91 -51.40
CA ILE A 682 12.83 16.97 -50.49
C ILE A 682 14.00 16.30 -51.21
N ASP A 683 15.15 16.17 -50.55
CA ASP A 683 16.33 15.49 -51.10
C ASP A 683 16.13 13.96 -51.03
N THR A 684 15.84 13.35 -52.17
CA THR A 684 15.43 11.95 -52.29
C THR A 684 16.57 10.97 -52.02
N ARG A 685 17.82 11.38 -52.25
CA ARG A 685 19.01 10.52 -52.03
C ARG A 685 19.30 10.33 -50.55
N GLN A 686 19.27 11.42 -49.79
CA GLN A 686 19.50 11.38 -48.34
C GLN A 686 18.34 10.69 -47.60
N ALA A 687 17.11 10.82 -48.12
CA ALA A 687 15.93 10.17 -47.56
C ALA A 687 16.01 8.63 -47.69
N LEU A 688 16.41 8.12 -48.86
CA LEU A 688 16.48 6.69 -49.12
C LEU A 688 17.59 5.98 -48.32
N ASP A 689 18.76 6.59 -48.17
CA ASP A 689 19.87 5.98 -47.41
C ASP A 689 19.56 5.83 -45.91
N ARG A 690 18.82 6.80 -45.35
CA ARG A 690 18.44 6.82 -43.93
C ARG A 690 17.12 6.12 -43.63
N ALA A 691 16.20 6.02 -44.60
CA ALA A 691 14.92 5.34 -44.49
C ALA A 691 14.67 4.42 -45.70
N PRO A 692 15.38 3.27 -45.79
CA PRO A 692 15.25 2.33 -46.90
C PRO A 692 13.85 1.70 -47.01
N GLN A 693 13.07 1.75 -45.93
CA GLN A 693 11.69 1.24 -45.89
C GLN A 693 10.74 2.04 -46.79
N LEU A 694 11.12 3.23 -47.28
CA LEU A 694 10.31 3.99 -48.23
C LEU A 694 10.16 3.29 -49.60
N LEU A 695 11.02 2.32 -49.92
CA LEU A 695 10.89 1.53 -51.16
C LEU A 695 9.61 0.69 -51.21
N ARG A 696 9.13 0.22 -50.05
CA ARG A 696 8.02 -0.74 -49.97
C ARG A 696 6.65 -0.07 -49.82
N LEU A 697 6.61 1.19 -49.42
CA LEU A 697 5.37 1.90 -49.09
C LEU A 697 4.72 2.49 -50.33
N PRO A 698 3.37 2.45 -50.44
CA PRO A 698 2.68 2.99 -51.61
C PRO A 698 2.94 4.50 -51.75
N THR A 699 3.17 4.95 -53.00
CA THR A 699 3.52 6.35 -53.30
C THR A 699 2.52 7.34 -52.71
N GLU A 700 1.22 7.02 -52.72
CA GLU A 700 0.16 7.87 -52.19
C GLU A 700 0.33 8.14 -50.68
N GLN A 701 0.64 7.12 -49.89
CA GLN A 701 0.83 7.24 -48.44
C GLN A 701 2.03 8.13 -48.10
N VAL A 702 3.14 7.94 -48.81
CA VAL A 702 4.38 8.72 -48.60
C VAL A 702 4.17 10.19 -48.96
N VAL A 703 3.43 10.47 -50.04
CA VAL A 703 3.12 11.85 -50.48
C VAL A 703 2.19 12.54 -49.48
N GLN A 704 1.16 11.86 -48.98
CA GLN A 704 0.26 12.45 -47.99
C GLN A 704 0.98 12.71 -46.65
N ALA A 705 1.85 11.80 -46.19
CA ALA A 705 2.65 12.00 -44.99
C ALA A 705 3.62 13.18 -45.14
N ALA A 706 4.27 13.30 -46.31
CA ALA A 706 5.14 14.43 -46.62
C ALA A 706 4.38 15.77 -46.64
N ALA A 707 3.20 15.80 -47.27
CA ALA A 707 2.35 16.99 -47.32
C ALA A 707 1.91 17.44 -45.92
N PHE A 708 1.49 16.51 -45.07
CA PHE A 708 1.08 16.80 -43.69
C PHE A 708 2.22 17.38 -42.84
N VAL A 709 3.41 16.77 -42.90
CA VAL A 709 4.58 17.24 -42.13
C VAL A 709 5.05 18.61 -42.61
N LEU A 710 4.98 18.87 -43.92
CA LEU A 710 5.31 20.17 -44.49
C LEU A 710 4.30 21.26 -44.11
N ASP A 711 2.99 20.96 -44.11
CA ASP A 711 1.96 21.88 -43.64
C ASP A 711 2.11 22.19 -42.15
N PHE A 712 2.35 21.16 -41.33
CA PHE A 712 2.60 21.32 -39.90
C PHE A 712 3.82 22.22 -39.63
N CYS A 713 4.88 22.11 -40.44
CA CYS A 713 6.12 22.87 -40.29
C CYS A 713 6.20 24.18 -41.12
N ASN A 714 5.08 24.66 -41.67
CA ASN A 714 5.01 25.87 -42.51
C ASN A 714 6.00 25.84 -43.70
N SER A 715 5.97 24.74 -44.45
CA SER A 715 6.81 24.44 -45.62
C SER A 715 8.32 24.29 -45.35
N SER A 716 8.74 24.12 -44.09
CA SER A 716 10.13 23.87 -43.75
C SER A 716 10.52 22.40 -43.96
N THR A 717 11.50 22.14 -44.84
CA THR A 717 12.06 20.79 -45.08
C THR A 717 13.08 20.35 -44.01
N LYS A 718 13.36 21.20 -43.01
CA LYS A 718 14.41 20.96 -41.99
C LYS A 718 14.15 19.70 -41.18
N LEU A 719 12.90 19.43 -40.80
CA LEU A 719 12.54 18.26 -40.00
C LEU A 719 12.70 16.95 -40.78
N ILE A 720 12.28 16.95 -42.05
CA ILE A 720 12.40 15.79 -42.96
C ILE A 720 13.88 15.50 -43.30
N ARG A 721 14.72 16.55 -43.44
CA ARG A 721 16.17 16.38 -43.65
C ARG A 721 16.90 15.81 -42.44
N LEU A 722 16.43 16.11 -41.23
CA LEU A 722 17.01 15.56 -40.00
C LEU A 722 16.70 14.07 -39.87
N ASP A 723 15.43 13.70 -40.08
CA ASP A 723 14.99 12.31 -39.99
C ASP A 723 13.89 11.97 -41.00
N PRO A 724 14.22 11.25 -42.09
CA PRO A 724 13.25 10.88 -43.12
C PRO A 724 12.33 9.72 -42.70
N THR A 725 12.56 9.08 -41.55
CA THR A 725 11.68 8.00 -41.05
C THR A 725 10.27 8.49 -40.72
N LEU A 726 10.06 9.80 -40.58
CA LEU A 726 8.75 10.43 -40.40
C LEU A 726 7.81 10.19 -41.60
N LEU A 727 8.36 9.98 -42.80
CA LEU A 727 7.59 9.70 -44.01
C LEU A 727 7.08 8.24 -44.08
N CYS A 728 7.53 7.39 -43.15
CA CYS A 728 7.13 5.98 -43.09
C CYS A 728 5.89 5.73 -42.21
N TYR A 729 5.32 6.76 -41.59
CA TYR A 729 4.10 6.67 -40.78
C TYR A 729 2.85 6.84 -41.63
N ASP A 730 1.73 6.28 -41.15
CA ASP A 730 0.41 6.56 -41.71
C ASP A 730 -0.01 8.00 -41.38
N VAL A 731 -0.71 8.65 -42.30
CA VAL A 731 -1.20 10.03 -42.15
C VAL A 731 -2.15 10.14 -40.98
N LEU A 732 -3.00 9.13 -40.77
CA LEU A 732 -3.92 9.09 -39.64
C LEU A 732 -3.18 9.01 -38.29
N ASP A 733 -1.97 8.44 -38.27
CA ASP A 733 -1.05 8.39 -37.13
C ASP A 733 -0.38 9.73 -36.86
N LEU A 734 0.03 10.42 -37.91
CA LEU A 734 0.58 11.77 -37.80
C LEU A 734 -0.49 12.79 -37.37
N GLU A 735 -1.70 12.74 -37.93
CA GLU A 735 -2.81 13.64 -37.60
C GLU A 735 -3.27 13.52 -36.15
N HIS A 736 -3.43 12.30 -35.66
CA HIS A 736 -3.84 12.09 -34.28
C HIS A 736 -2.70 12.39 -33.30
N GLY A 737 -1.48 11.93 -33.60
CA GLY A 737 -0.30 12.18 -32.76
C GLY A 737 0.02 13.66 -32.59
N LEU A 738 0.07 14.41 -33.70
CA LEU A 738 0.46 15.82 -33.68
C LEU A 738 -0.73 16.78 -33.53
N GLY A 739 -1.91 16.40 -33.99
CA GLY A 739 -3.12 17.24 -33.97
C GLY A 739 -4.02 17.06 -32.75
N GLN A 740 -3.96 15.91 -32.06
CA GLN A 740 -4.83 15.62 -30.91
C GLN A 740 -4.03 15.25 -29.66
N TYR A 741 -3.13 14.28 -29.77
CA TYR A 741 -2.35 13.77 -28.63
C TYR A 741 -1.37 14.82 -28.08
N LEU A 742 -0.48 15.34 -28.93
CA LEU A 742 0.53 16.33 -28.53
C LEU A 742 -0.10 17.60 -27.92
N PRO A 743 -1.17 18.19 -28.49
CA PRO A 743 -1.87 19.32 -27.89
C PRO A 743 -2.55 18.99 -26.56
N ASN A 744 -3.19 17.82 -26.44
CA ASN A 744 -3.84 17.40 -25.20
C ASN A 744 -2.82 17.18 -24.07
N MET A 745 -1.66 16.61 -24.39
CA MET A 745 -0.63 16.30 -23.41
C MET A 745 0.12 17.55 -22.91
N MET A 746 0.49 18.47 -23.81
CA MET A 746 1.40 19.58 -23.48
C MET A 746 0.77 20.97 -23.53
N PHE A 747 -0.36 21.14 -24.22
CA PHE A 747 -0.90 22.46 -24.55
C PHE A 747 -2.41 22.59 -24.26
N ARG A 748 -2.93 21.78 -23.31
CA ARG A 748 -4.34 21.80 -22.86
C ARG A 748 -5.35 21.74 -24.03
N GLY A 749 -5.02 20.96 -25.06
CA GLY A 749 -5.88 20.75 -26.24
C GLY A 749 -5.79 21.83 -27.32
N ASN A 750 -4.92 22.84 -27.17
CA ASN A 750 -4.77 23.87 -28.20
C ASN A 750 -3.75 23.46 -29.29
N ALA A 751 -4.26 22.91 -30.40
CA ALA A 751 -3.44 22.43 -31.52
C ALA A 751 -2.60 23.53 -32.19
N THR A 752 -3.10 24.78 -32.24
CA THR A 752 -2.37 25.89 -32.85
C THR A 752 -1.14 26.29 -32.03
N GLN A 753 -1.24 26.26 -30.70
CA GLN A 753 -0.11 26.54 -29.81
C GLN A 753 0.95 25.44 -29.86
N ALA A 754 0.53 24.17 -29.99
CA ALA A 754 1.45 23.06 -30.17
C ALA A 754 2.27 23.21 -31.46
N ALA A 755 1.61 23.53 -32.58
CA ALA A 755 2.27 23.75 -33.86
C ALA A 755 3.24 24.95 -33.80
N VAL A 756 2.85 26.06 -33.17
CA VAL A 756 3.73 27.23 -33.00
C VAL A 756 4.94 26.88 -32.12
N SER A 757 4.75 26.15 -31.02
CA SER A 757 5.83 25.75 -30.12
C SER A 757 6.87 24.86 -30.81
N VAL A 758 6.41 23.86 -31.58
CA VAL A 758 7.30 22.99 -32.37
C VAL A 758 8.05 23.79 -33.44
N ARG A 759 7.38 24.74 -34.11
CA ARG A 759 8.03 25.64 -35.10
C ARG A 759 9.09 26.53 -34.45
N THR A 760 8.82 27.10 -33.28
CA THR A 760 9.81 27.90 -32.53
C THR A 760 11.00 27.05 -32.10
N GLN A 761 10.76 25.82 -31.64
CA GLN A 761 11.82 24.88 -31.29
C GLN A 761 12.64 24.45 -32.51
N LEU A 762 12.02 24.29 -33.68
CA LEU A 762 12.74 24.00 -34.93
C LEU A 762 13.73 25.11 -35.32
N ALA A 763 13.45 26.37 -34.96
CA ALA A 763 14.36 27.49 -35.20
C ALA A 763 15.54 27.54 -34.21
N LEU A 764 15.35 27.04 -32.98
CA LEU A 764 16.33 27.11 -31.88
C LEU A 764 17.18 25.83 -31.76
N SER A 765 16.54 24.66 -31.76
CA SER A 765 17.16 23.34 -31.60
C SER A 765 16.42 22.28 -32.42
N PRO A 766 16.89 21.98 -33.64
CA PRO A 766 16.24 21.02 -34.55
C PRO A 766 16.11 19.60 -33.98
N THR A 767 17.07 19.17 -33.16
CA THR A 767 17.08 17.83 -32.55
C THR A 767 16.06 17.69 -31.42
N MET A 768 15.85 18.76 -30.64
CA MET A 768 14.83 18.79 -29.57
C MET A 768 13.42 18.78 -30.15
N ALA A 769 13.19 19.56 -31.22
CA ALA A 769 11.91 19.57 -31.91
C ALA A 769 11.57 18.20 -32.51
N LEU A 770 12.55 17.49 -33.09
CA LEU A 770 12.37 16.13 -33.59
C LEU A 770 11.97 15.15 -32.48
N ALA A 771 12.59 15.24 -31.30
CA ALA A 771 12.26 14.40 -30.17
C ALA A 771 10.81 14.61 -29.68
N VAL A 772 10.37 15.87 -29.63
CA VAL A 772 8.98 16.23 -29.26
C VAL A 772 7.97 15.71 -30.28
N VAL A 773 8.27 15.82 -31.58
CA VAL A 773 7.42 15.29 -32.66
C VAL A 773 7.30 13.77 -32.58
N LYS A 774 8.42 13.05 -32.42
CA LYS A 774 8.40 11.59 -32.29
C LYS A 774 7.64 11.13 -31.04
N MET A 775 7.84 11.79 -29.91
CA MET A 775 7.10 11.52 -28.68
C MET A 775 5.58 11.68 -28.88
N GLY A 776 5.15 12.70 -29.63
CA GLY A 776 3.74 12.90 -29.96
C GLY A 776 3.15 11.80 -30.83
N ILE A 777 3.90 11.36 -31.85
CA ILE A 777 3.47 10.30 -32.78
C ILE A 777 3.41 8.95 -32.06
N ASP A 778 4.47 8.57 -31.35
CA ASP A 778 4.55 7.29 -30.63
C ASP A 778 3.51 7.21 -29.49
N GLY A 779 3.35 8.28 -28.72
CA GLY A 779 2.35 8.36 -27.65
C GLY A 779 0.91 8.32 -28.18
N GLY A 780 0.62 9.00 -29.29
CA GLY A 780 -0.69 8.97 -29.93
C GLY A 780 -1.05 7.61 -30.52
N MET A 781 -0.07 6.88 -31.08
CA MET A 781 -0.28 5.50 -31.52
C MET A 781 -0.59 4.56 -30.35
N GLU A 782 0.13 4.70 -29.23
CA GLU A 782 -0.09 3.89 -28.03
C GLU A 782 -1.47 4.15 -27.38
N GLU A 783 -1.89 5.42 -27.28
CA GLU A 783 -3.21 5.77 -26.76
C GLU A 783 -4.34 5.14 -27.60
N ARG A 784 -4.27 5.23 -28.93
CA ARG A 784 -5.28 4.60 -29.80
C ARG A 784 -5.27 3.09 -29.75
N ARG A 785 -4.11 2.48 -29.53
CA ARG A 785 -4.01 1.03 -29.33
C ARG A 785 -4.71 0.62 -28.04
N VAL A 786 -4.47 1.33 -26.94
CA VAL A 786 -5.12 1.08 -25.65
C VAL A 786 -6.64 1.30 -25.75
N SER A 787 -7.07 2.37 -26.41
CA SER A 787 -8.49 2.68 -26.62
C SER A 787 -9.20 1.59 -27.45
N ARG A 788 -8.57 1.10 -28.54
CA ARG A 788 -9.11 -0.01 -29.34
C ARG A 788 -9.15 -1.34 -28.57
N ALA A 789 -8.13 -1.63 -27.76
CA ALA A 789 -8.09 -2.82 -26.91
C ALA A 789 -9.16 -2.79 -25.81
N LEU A 790 -9.41 -1.63 -25.21
CA LEU A 790 -10.50 -1.44 -24.25
C LEU A 790 -11.88 -1.57 -24.91
N GLY A 791 -12.04 -1.05 -26.12
CA GLY A 791 -13.28 -1.20 -26.90
C GLY A 791 -13.60 -2.66 -27.25
N SER A 792 -12.60 -3.42 -27.71
CA SER A 792 -12.79 -4.86 -28.03
C SER A 792 -13.00 -5.71 -26.78
N ALA A 793 -12.29 -5.43 -25.68
CA ALA A 793 -12.51 -6.08 -24.39
C ALA A 793 -13.92 -5.78 -23.82
N GLY A 794 -14.39 -4.54 -23.95
CA GLY A 794 -15.74 -4.14 -23.57
C GLY A 794 -16.82 -4.87 -24.36
N GLN A 795 -16.64 -5.02 -25.68
CA GLN A 795 -17.56 -5.80 -26.52
C GLN A 795 -17.54 -7.30 -26.20
N ALA A 796 -16.37 -7.88 -25.93
CA ALA A 796 -16.23 -9.28 -25.54
C ALA A 796 -16.87 -9.56 -24.18
N SER A 797 -16.65 -8.66 -23.20
CA SER A 797 -17.31 -8.72 -21.89
C SER A 797 -18.82 -8.58 -22.00
N GLY A 798 -19.32 -7.62 -22.79
CA GLY A 798 -20.75 -7.46 -23.04
C GLY A 798 -21.41 -8.70 -23.65
N LYS A 799 -20.74 -9.35 -24.62
CA LYS A 799 -21.21 -10.62 -25.20
C LYS A 799 -21.17 -11.76 -24.17
N ALA A 800 -20.13 -11.87 -23.35
CA ALA A 800 -20.05 -12.89 -22.30
C ALA A 800 -21.15 -12.72 -21.24
N THR A 801 -21.42 -11.48 -20.81
CA THR A 801 -22.51 -11.16 -19.88
C THR A 801 -23.87 -11.48 -20.48
N GLN A 802 -24.11 -11.15 -21.77
CA GLN A 802 -25.35 -11.55 -22.45
C GLN A 802 -25.53 -13.07 -22.49
N THR A 803 -24.47 -13.82 -22.78
CA THR A 803 -24.51 -15.29 -22.79
C THR A 803 -24.81 -15.87 -21.41
N ILE A 804 -24.15 -15.39 -20.35
CA ILE A 804 -24.37 -15.84 -18.97
C ILE A 804 -25.79 -15.51 -18.50
N VAL A 805 -26.28 -14.30 -18.77
CA VAL A 805 -27.66 -13.90 -18.43
C VAL A 805 -28.68 -14.78 -19.16
N HIS A 806 -28.41 -15.11 -20.43
CA HIS A 806 -29.28 -15.97 -21.22
C HIS A 806 -29.28 -17.43 -20.72
N GLU A 807 -28.12 -17.99 -20.37
CA GLU A 807 -28.01 -19.32 -19.76
C GLU A 807 -28.66 -19.38 -18.38
N THR A 808 -28.38 -18.40 -17.52
CA THR A 808 -28.99 -18.32 -16.17
C THR A 808 -30.51 -18.20 -16.26
N GLY A 809 -31.03 -17.43 -17.23
CA GLY A 809 -32.45 -17.32 -17.50
C GLY A 809 -33.09 -18.60 -18.06
N ARG A 810 -32.35 -19.43 -18.81
CA ARG A 810 -32.79 -20.79 -19.21
C ARG A 810 -32.80 -21.74 -18.03
N THR A 811 -31.76 -21.75 -17.22
CA THR A 811 -31.65 -22.62 -16.03
C THR A 811 -32.74 -22.30 -15.02
N TYR A 812 -33.04 -21.01 -14.80
CA TYR A 812 -34.15 -20.57 -13.94
C TYR A 812 -35.52 -21.01 -14.49
N ARG A 813 -35.75 -20.90 -15.80
CA ARG A 813 -36.98 -21.41 -16.44
C ARG A 813 -37.09 -22.94 -16.36
N GLY A 814 -35.97 -23.65 -16.46
CA GLY A 814 -35.90 -25.10 -16.25
C GLY A 814 -36.23 -25.48 -14.81
N PHE A 815 -35.67 -24.77 -13.83
CA PHE A 815 -35.92 -24.98 -12.41
C PHE A 815 -37.38 -24.67 -12.02
N LYS A 816 -37.98 -23.65 -12.63
CA LYS A 816 -39.39 -23.32 -12.44
C LYS A 816 -40.30 -24.42 -12.99
N LYS A 817 -40.00 -24.97 -14.18
CA LYS A 817 -40.74 -26.10 -14.75
C LYS A 817 -40.65 -27.38 -13.92
N THR A 818 -39.51 -27.67 -13.30
CA THR A 818 -39.36 -28.85 -12.43
C THR A 818 -40.02 -28.66 -11.06
N LYS A 819 -40.10 -27.42 -10.56
CA LYS A 819 -40.79 -27.09 -9.31
C LYS A 819 -42.33 -27.12 -9.47
N ASP A 820 -42.84 -26.65 -10.60
CA ASP A 820 -44.28 -26.64 -10.90
C ASP A 820 -44.80 -28.01 -11.40
N GLY A 821 -43.90 -28.96 -11.71
CA GLY A 821 -44.22 -30.28 -12.27
C GLY A 821 -44.49 -31.41 -11.27
N LYS A 822 -44.44 -31.19 -9.95
CA LYS A 822 -44.79 -32.23 -8.96
C LYS A 822 -46.30 -32.26 -8.66
N SER A 823 -47.07 -32.65 -9.68
CA SER A 823 -48.41 -33.21 -9.51
C SER A 823 -48.80 -34.14 -10.67
N SER A 824 -47.96 -35.13 -11.01
CA SER A 824 -48.44 -36.39 -11.63
C SER A 824 -47.32 -37.43 -11.73
N LEU A 825 -47.39 -38.42 -10.81
CA LEU A 825 -47.14 -39.87 -10.98
C LEU A 825 -45.83 -40.40 -11.58
N GLY A 826 -45.26 -41.40 -10.87
CA GLY A 826 -44.42 -42.46 -11.43
C GLY A 826 -43.12 -42.67 -10.69
#